data_AF-A0A2U1RPZ5-F1
#
_entry.id   AF-A0A2U1RPZ5-F1
#
_cell.length_a   1.000
_cell.length_b   1.000
_cell.length_c   1.000
_cell.angle_alpha   90.00
_cell.angle_beta   90.00
_cell.angle_gamma   90.00
#
_symmetry.space_group_name_H-M   'P 1'
#
loop_
_entity.id
_entity.type
_entity.pdbx_description
1 polymer ?
#
loop_
_entity_poly.entity_id
_entity_poly.type
_entity_poly.pdbx_seq_one_letter_code
_entity_poly.pdbx_strand_id
1 'polypeptide(L)'
;MRRRATILMLMVLASLAMSSPAWAALSVTASPMSVVVGQPVSVTVSSSGCSAGLITVNFGDATSTTVPSNTTTTVSHAYLAAGSFSIIASAAGGSAAFCTPATAVGPTIVVSLPGAVTSLSAIPSTVVVGQPVTFTVNGTGACGSLTLTFGDATSTTLSGSFPLTASHTYSSAGTFTATATGTSSCTGSASTVVTVTAAPGTITSLSATPASTLVGQPVAFTVSGTGACGSLTLTFGDATSTTLSGSFPLTTSHTYSSAGTFTATATGTSSCTGSASAVETINPLSPFSVAVSVNTSPSPAQVSLIQSVPIAITYTFTANIQTTFTLTSPLGTFVADSGGTLGTGGGGLSVTIVGGRGVVTETLTVPQVVAERSLRGGSPTFTFQRLFSGGNTAVTATVPMRVVSSAAGPFSLRRVELRFDNGRGEITVPKNFEHLKAIAFVEFNGSGLLEAAWEVDGRTLTIIRKFLTFGDLVTLTTPDVPPLPTFEPGPHQVTFRITSPPATFEIPPITYFVTAASKAAEAIELIAPADKARLPQPGAAFEWKGVAEVAQYRLDVSEEEADTPLFSALVKETRYSMPPVYERNLVIGKRYRWQVNGLDVDGNIVAASSSRIFTWSPDPPIGTFVPRQVLAALKAGPTDVVVKIVNDLARRYAVHPLRTFELKSIDVAIVVFEISGPGSVGSLIFALQADPRVLFAQPNYLSPTAAVHTDPLASLQYGPRAIRADQVHGRATGRGIRVAVVDTGIDARHPDLRDRIVRRVNFVPGEEFIEEETHGTLVAGVIAARADNAIGIYGVAPEVGLLAVRACRAAAKDRPEGVCTSEGIARGIDDALMNDARVINLSLGGPADLLLPRLVDRAAKLGTVVVAAAGNAGPTGRAPYPAALPTVIAVTAVNARDGLYPQATRGDFIDLAAPGVEVMTTMPGAQFGVHSGTSLAAAHVSGVVALLLQVSPRLSPEEVQRVLEETAEDLGAAGKDRLYGSGRVDACRAVCRFVGSSLVCR
;
A
#
# COMPACT_ATOMS: atom_id res chain seq x y z
N MET A 1 70.11 133.45 -38.06
CA MET A 1 69.70 133.93 -36.73
C MET A 1 69.57 132.74 -35.80
N ARG A 2 70.29 132.78 -34.66
CA ARG A 2 70.01 132.10 -33.38
C ARG A 2 69.86 130.57 -33.39
N ARG A 3 70.52 129.79 -32.54
CA ARG A 3 71.53 130.02 -31.50
C ARG A 3 71.78 128.60 -30.95
N ARG A 4 73.05 128.25 -30.73
CA ARG A 4 73.57 127.48 -29.57
C ARG A 4 73.09 126.02 -29.44
N ALA A 5 73.90 125.08 -29.00
CA ALA A 5 75.30 125.02 -28.62
C ALA A 5 75.63 123.51 -28.58
N THR A 6 76.78 123.03 -29.07
CA THR A 6 78.08 123.09 -28.36
C THR A 6 77.94 122.36 -27.01
N ILE A 7 78.69 121.31 -26.71
CA ILE A 7 80.11 121.36 -26.36
C ILE A 7 80.60 119.90 -26.23
N LEU A 8 81.63 119.49 -26.98
CA LEU A 8 83.08 119.69 -26.70
C LEU A 8 83.54 118.67 -25.63
N MET A 9 84.70 118.04 -25.73
CA MET A 9 86.05 118.60 -25.80
C MET A 9 86.97 117.34 -25.74
N LEU A 10 88.15 117.18 -26.34
CA LEU A 10 89.10 118.06 -26.99
C LEU A 10 90.24 117.18 -27.58
N MET A 11 90.86 117.62 -28.69
CA MET A 11 92.32 117.77 -28.96
C MET A 11 93.29 116.61 -28.56
N VAL A 12 94.36 116.25 -29.29
CA VAL A 12 95.25 117.05 -30.15
C VAL A 12 96.34 116.16 -30.79
N LEU A 13 96.86 116.62 -31.94
CA LEU A 13 98.16 116.35 -32.60
C LEU A 13 98.60 114.93 -33.04
N ALA A 14 99.23 114.97 -34.22
CA ALA A 14 100.34 114.14 -34.72
C ALA A 14 100.01 112.80 -35.42
N SER A 15 100.40 112.72 -36.70
CA SER A 15 100.95 111.54 -37.39
C SER A 15 100.03 110.31 -37.62
N LEU A 16 100.03 109.82 -38.87
CA LEU A 16 99.40 108.59 -39.40
C LEU A 16 97.88 108.57 -39.68
N ALA A 17 97.54 107.88 -40.79
CA ALA A 17 96.25 107.31 -41.19
C ALA A 17 95.09 108.23 -41.64
N MET A 18 94.80 108.25 -42.95
CA MET A 18 93.51 108.61 -43.58
C MET A 18 93.52 108.09 -45.04
N SER A 19 92.47 107.68 -45.77
CA SER A 19 91.11 107.14 -45.55
C SER A 19 90.42 107.15 -46.94
N SER A 20 89.77 106.07 -47.37
CA SER A 20 88.82 106.05 -48.51
C SER A 20 87.63 105.12 -48.20
N PRO A 21 86.35 105.54 -48.35
CA PRO A 21 85.18 104.76 -47.93
C PRO A 21 84.57 103.90 -49.05
N ALA A 22 84.15 102.68 -48.71
CA ALA A 22 83.27 101.77 -49.46
C ALA A 22 82.26 101.15 -48.47
N TRP A 23 81.06 100.74 -48.91
CA TRP A 23 79.97 100.26 -48.04
C TRP A 23 80.39 99.08 -47.14
N ALA A 24 79.90 99.04 -45.90
CA ALA A 24 80.28 98.02 -44.94
C ALA A 24 79.37 96.77 -44.88
N ALA A 25 78.05 96.80 -45.13
CA ALA A 25 77.22 95.57 -45.33
C ALA A 25 75.74 95.83 -45.71
N LEU A 26 75.19 95.05 -46.66
CA LEU A 26 73.74 94.85 -46.88
C LEU A 26 73.46 93.33 -46.91
N SER A 27 72.52 92.83 -46.12
CA SER A 27 72.16 91.40 -46.08
C SER A 27 70.66 91.17 -45.95
N VAL A 28 70.19 90.03 -46.49
CA VAL A 28 68.79 89.59 -46.45
C VAL A 28 68.75 88.13 -46.01
N THR A 29 67.93 87.84 -45.00
CA THR A 29 67.60 86.45 -44.60
C THR A 29 66.09 86.30 -44.54
N ALA A 30 65.60 85.08 -44.75
CA ALA A 30 64.19 84.78 -44.62
C ALA A 30 63.95 83.40 -44.01
N SER A 31 62.86 83.27 -43.26
CA SER A 31 62.46 82.02 -42.61
C SER A 31 60.93 81.95 -42.44
N PRO A 32 60.31 80.77 -42.62
CA PRO A 32 60.92 79.52 -43.12
C PRO A 32 61.19 79.56 -44.63
N MET A 33 62.16 78.75 -45.12
CA MET A 33 62.55 78.71 -46.54
C MET A 33 61.59 77.91 -47.45
N SER A 34 60.59 77.25 -46.87
CA SER A 34 59.52 76.57 -47.60
C SER A 34 58.18 76.71 -46.88
N VAL A 35 57.15 77.10 -47.61
CA VAL A 35 55.79 77.34 -47.10
C VAL A 35 54.73 76.82 -48.08
N VAL A 36 53.47 76.77 -47.65
CA VAL A 36 52.33 76.61 -48.57
C VAL A 36 51.72 77.98 -48.90
N VAL A 37 51.02 78.09 -50.02
CA VAL A 37 50.34 79.34 -50.45
C VAL A 37 49.56 79.96 -49.29
N GLY A 38 49.78 81.26 -49.04
CA GLY A 38 49.11 82.03 -47.99
C GLY A 38 49.76 82.01 -46.60
N GLN A 39 50.79 81.19 -46.36
CA GLN A 39 51.55 81.22 -45.11
C GLN A 39 52.57 82.37 -45.09
N PRO A 40 52.71 83.10 -43.97
CA PRO A 40 53.65 84.21 -43.87
C PRO A 40 55.11 83.74 -43.73
N VAL A 41 55.99 84.38 -44.49
CA VAL A 41 57.45 84.28 -44.40
C VAL A 41 57.99 85.56 -43.78
N SER A 42 58.86 85.43 -42.78
CA SER A 42 59.52 86.58 -42.17
C SER A 42 60.83 86.87 -42.91
N VAL A 43 60.96 88.07 -43.44
CA VAL A 43 62.12 88.53 -44.22
C VAL A 43 62.83 89.63 -43.43
N THR A 44 64.07 89.38 -43.04
CA THR A 44 64.90 90.31 -42.25
C THR A 44 65.97 90.91 -43.14
N VAL A 45 66.00 92.23 -43.20
CA VAL A 45 66.98 93.00 -43.99
C VAL A 45 67.81 93.85 -43.04
N SER A 46 69.13 93.72 -43.14
CA SER A 46 70.10 94.47 -42.33
C SER A 46 71.00 95.31 -43.21
N SER A 47 71.18 96.58 -42.86
CA SER A 47 72.08 97.49 -43.58
C SER A 47 72.84 98.40 -42.63
N SER A 48 74.08 98.75 -42.97
CA SER A 48 74.88 99.72 -42.21
C SER A 48 75.80 100.58 -43.09
N GLY A 49 76.06 101.83 -42.66
CA GLY A 49 77.09 102.70 -43.24
C GLY A 49 76.64 103.80 -44.23
N CYS A 50 75.33 104.03 -44.39
CA CYS A 50 74.79 105.12 -45.23
C CYS A 50 73.73 105.91 -44.45
N SER A 51 73.88 107.23 -44.33
CA SER A 51 73.17 108.05 -43.33
C SER A 51 71.81 108.62 -43.74
N ALA A 52 71.29 108.33 -44.95
CA ALA A 52 69.88 108.54 -45.29
C ALA A 52 69.51 107.85 -46.64
N GLY A 53 68.62 106.85 -46.61
CA GLY A 53 68.04 106.21 -47.80
C GLY A 53 66.95 105.17 -47.44
N LEU A 54 66.22 104.69 -48.45
CA LEU A 54 65.30 103.56 -48.33
C LEU A 54 65.87 102.36 -49.10
N ILE A 55 65.76 101.17 -48.51
CA ILE A 55 66.12 99.90 -49.16
C ILE A 55 64.84 99.27 -49.68
N THR A 56 64.78 99.03 -50.98
CA THR A 56 63.66 98.33 -51.60
C THR A 56 63.89 96.83 -51.50
N VAL A 57 62.98 96.12 -50.83
CA VAL A 57 62.95 94.65 -50.71
C VAL A 57 61.89 94.14 -51.67
N ASN A 58 62.31 93.49 -52.75
CA ASN A 58 61.46 92.80 -53.70
C ASN A 58 61.34 91.34 -53.28
N PHE A 59 60.11 90.84 -53.09
CA PHE A 59 59.87 89.48 -52.61
C PHE A 59 59.92 88.42 -53.72
N GLY A 60 60.07 88.83 -54.97
CA GLY A 60 60.20 87.94 -56.14
C GLY A 60 58.87 87.58 -56.81
N ASP A 61 57.73 88.02 -56.26
CA ASP A 61 56.38 87.77 -56.76
C ASP A 61 55.70 89.03 -57.34
N ALA A 62 56.53 89.94 -57.88
CA ALA A 62 56.16 91.27 -58.34
C ALA A 62 55.67 92.24 -57.23
N THR A 63 55.76 91.86 -55.96
CA THR A 63 55.55 92.78 -54.84
C THR A 63 56.88 93.24 -54.24
N SER A 64 56.89 94.45 -53.69
CA SER A 64 58.05 94.99 -52.99
C SER A 64 57.63 95.94 -51.87
N THR A 65 58.50 96.12 -50.89
CA THR A 65 58.34 97.09 -49.81
C THR A 65 59.63 97.86 -49.58
N THR A 66 59.58 98.97 -48.86
CA THR A 66 60.77 99.76 -48.52
C THR A 66 61.02 99.74 -47.02
N VAL A 67 62.26 99.47 -46.62
CA VAL A 67 62.70 99.53 -45.21
C VAL A 67 63.76 100.63 -45.01
N PRO A 68 63.85 101.24 -43.82
CA PRO A 68 64.83 102.29 -43.55
C PRO A 68 66.28 101.80 -43.66
N SER A 69 67.16 102.58 -44.30
CA SER A 69 68.59 102.28 -44.32
C SER A 69 69.23 102.41 -42.92
N ASN A 70 70.38 101.76 -42.72
CA ASN A 70 71.16 101.79 -41.48
C ASN A 70 70.42 101.17 -40.27
N THR A 71 69.49 100.26 -40.54
CA THR A 71 68.74 99.48 -39.54
C THR A 71 68.67 98.00 -39.92
N THR A 72 68.30 97.16 -38.96
CA THR A 72 67.82 95.80 -39.20
C THR A 72 66.31 95.79 -39.01
N THR A 73 65.57 95.50 -40.08
CA THR A 73 64.10 95.49 -40.08
C THR A 73 63.60 94.12 -40.57
N THR A 74 62.61 93.55 -39.88
CA THR A 74 61.91 92.33 -40.31
C THR A 74 60.52 92.70 -40.82
N VAL A 75 60.18 92.20 -42.00
CA VAL A 75 58.86 92.35 -42.63
C VAL A 75 58.27 90.97 -42.90
N SER A 76 56.96 90.82 -42.73
CA SER A 76 56.25 89.59 -43.04
C SER A 76 55.64 89.69 -44.44
N HIS A 77 55.80 88.63 -45.24
CA HIS A 77 55.23 88.53 -46.57
C HIS A 77 54.58 87.16 -46.79
N ALA A 78 53.41 87.13 -47.44
CA ALA A 78 52.73 85.87 -47.75
C ALA A 78 52.56 85.75 -49.27
N TYR A 79 53.09 84.65 -49.83
CA TYR A 79 53.00 84.39 -51.26
C TYR A 79 51.64 83.78 -51.61
N LEU A 80 50.94 84.38 -52.58
CA LEU A 80 49.60 83.97 -53.01
C LEU A 80 49.61 82.95 -54.17
N ALA A 81 50.78 82.62 -54.72
CA ALA A 81 50.96 81.63 -55.77
C ALA A 81 52.05 80.63 -55.39
N ALA A 82 51.92 79.38 -55.85
CA ALA A 82 52.96 78.38 -55.71
C ALA A 82 54.09 78.67 -56.71
N GLY A 83 55.34 78.45 -56.29
CA GLY A 83 56.52 78.80 -57.07
C GLY A 83 57.76 78.98 -56.20
N SER A 84 58.89 79.29 -56.85
CA SER A 84 60.15 79.62 -56.19
C SER A 84 60.42 81.11 -56.34
N PHE A 85 60.45 81.84 -55.24
CA PHE A 85 60.56 83.30 -55.24
C PHE A 85 61.87 83.74 -54.56
N SER A 86 62.74 84.40 -55.33
CA SER A 86 64.01 84.94 -54.81
C SER A 86 63.83 86.35 -54.29
N ILE A 87 64.18 86.57 -53.02
CA ILE A 87 64.07 87.88 -52.39
C ILE A 87 65.30 88.71 -52.71
N ILE A 88 65.13 89.94 -53.17
CA ILE A 88 66.23 90.84 -53.51
C ILE A 88 66.04 92.17 -52.79
N ALA A 89 67.03 92.58 -51.98
CA ALA A 89 67.08 93.93 -51.42
C ALA A 89 68.06 94.79 -52.21
N SER A 90 67.65 96.01 -52.58
CA SER A 90 68.45 96.94 -53.36
C SER A 90 68.36 98.36 -52.82
N ALA A 91 69.50 99.07 -52.85
CA ALA A 91 69.62 100.48 -52.50
C ALA A 91 70.16 101.27 -53.71
N ALA A 92 69.38 102.23 -54.22
CA ALA A 92 69.75 103.07 -55.35
C ALA A 92 70.42 104.38 -54.87
N GLY A 93 71.60 104.70 -55.40
CA GLY A 93 72.37 105.89 -55.00
C GLY A 93 71.76 107.19 -55.53
N GLY A 94 71.25 108.04 -54.63
CA GLY A 94 70.83 109.41 -54.94
C GLY A 94 72.00 110.39 -54.82
N SER A 95 71.92 111.51 -55.56
CA SER A 95 72.97 112.49 -55.91
C SER A 95 73.71 113.21 -54.76
N ALA A 96 73.62 112.76 -53.51
CA ALA A 96 74.32 113.32 -52.36
C ALA A 96 75.55 112.46 -51.99
N ALA A 97 76.61 112.61 -52.79
CA ALA A 97 78.05 112.43 -52.55
C ALA A 97 78.67 111.33 -51.63
N PHE A 98 77.94 110.43 -50.95
CA PHE A 98 78.59 109.44 -50.04
C PHE A 98 78.03 108.02 -50.01
N CYS A 99 77.20 107.59 -50.98
CA CYS A 99 76.74 106.18 -51.05
C CYS A 99 76.71 105.62 -52.48
N THR A 100 77.52 104.59 -52.79
CA THR A 100 77.45 103.76 -54.02
C THR A 100 76.24 102.81 -54.03
N PRO A 101 75.59 102.52 -55.16
CA PRO A 101 74.49 101.54 -55.20
C PRO A 101 74.91 100.14 -54.69
N ALA A 102 74.02 99.43 -53.98
CA ALA A 102 74.29 98.08 -53.46
C ALA A 102 73.04 97.18 -53.55
N THR A 103 73.24 95.90 -53.88
CA THR A 103 72.17 94.89 -54.00
C THR A 103 72.58 93.62 -53.26
N ALA A 104 71.68 93.06 -52.46
CA ALA A 104 71.83 91.78 -51.78
C ALA A 104 70.72 90.83 -52.21
N VAL A 105 71.10 89.63 -52.64
CA VAL A 105 70.15 88.55 -52.97
C VAL A 105 69.99 87.69 -51.73
N GLY A 106 68.75 87.62 -51.21
CA GLY A 106 68.35 86.75 -50.12
C GLY A 106 68.03 85.33 -50.58
N PRO A 107 67.61 84.45 -49.65
CA PRO A 107 67.26 83.07 -49.98
C PRO A 107 66.00 82.99 -50.86
N THR A 108 65.92 81.92 -51.65
CA THR A 108 64.72 81.57 -52.44
C THR A 108 63.71 80.85 -51.56
N ILE A 109 62.48 81.34 -51.51
CA ILE A 109 61.37 80.70 -50.82
C ILE A 109 60.63 79.78 -51.79
N VAL A 110 60.45 78.52 -51.41
CA VAL A 110 59.63 77.56 -52.16
C VAL A 110 58.21 77.53 -51.59
N VAL A 111 57.22 77.82 -52.42
CA VAL A 111 55.80 77.87 -52.04
C VAL A 111 55.05 76.77 -52.76
N SER A 112 54.36 75.90 -52.00
CA SER A 112 53.63 74.73 -52.53
C SER A 112 52.11 74.84 -52.35
N LEU A 113 51.34 74.14 -53.18
CA LEU A 113 49.87 74.09 -53.06
C LEU A 113 49.44 73.23 -51.84
N PRO A 114 48.31 73.56 -51.16
CA PRO A 114 47.79 72.75 -50.06
C PRO A 114 47.42 71.32 -50.50
N GLY A 115 47.64 70.34 -49.63
CA GLY A 115 47.26 68.95 -49.90
C GLY A 115 45.75 68.70 -49.84
N ALA A 116 45.25 67.68 -50.55
CA ALA A 116 43.86 67.24 -50.44
C ALA A 116 43.72 65.71 -50.51
N VAL A 117 42.96 65.12 -49.58
CA VAL A 117 42.60 63.69 -49.57
C VAL A 117 41.56 63.43 -50.66
N THR A 118 41.83 62.49 -51.57
CA THR A 118 40.94 62.16 -52.70
C THR A 118 40.26 60.80 -52.56
N SER A 119 40.93 59.80 -51.97
CA SER A 119 40.32 58.48 -51.78
C SER A 119 40.95 57.68 -50.65
N LEU A 120 40.17 56.73 -50.11
CA LEU A 120 40.59 55.76 -49.11
C LEU A 120 40.19 54.37 -49.59
N SER A 121 41.13 53.42 -49.61
CA SER A 121 40.85 52.01 -49.87
C SER A 121 41.31 51.13 -48.71
N ALA A 122 40.63 50.01 -48.50
CA ALA A 122 40.96 49.00 -47.50
C ALA A 122 41.07 47.64 -48.19
N ILE A 123 42.21 46.97 -48.04
CA ILE A 123 42.49 45.67 -48.67
C ILE A 123 43.01 44.71 -47.59
N PRO A 124 42.33 43.55 -47.38
CA PRO A 124 41.04 43.16 -47.95
C PRO A 124 39.86 43.95 -47.35
N SER A 125 38.78 44.15 -48.10
CA SER A 125 37.54 44.79 -47.59
C SER A 125 36.64 43.84 -46.80
N THR A 126 36.93 42.54 -46.82
CA THR A 126 36.29 41.51 -45.97
C THR A 126 37.35 40.60 -45.37
N VAL A 127 37.39 40.49 -44.04
CA VAL A 127 38.40 39.72 -43.30
C VAL A 127 37.79 38.96 -42.13
N VAL A 128 38.48 37.97 -41.57
CA VAL A 128 38.10 37.36 -40.29
C VAL A 128 38.73 38.10 -39.12
N VAL A 129 38.13 38.03 -37.93
CA VAL A 129 38.68 38.64 -36.69
C VAL A 129 40.17 38.31 -36.54
N GLY A 130 40.98 39.35 -36.29
CA GLY A 130 42.44 39.23 -36.11
C GLY A 130 43.30 39.27 -37.39
N GLN A 131 42.71 39.24 -38.59
CA GLN A 131 43.47 39.46 -39.83
C GLN A 131 43.76 40.96 -40.06
N PRO A 132 44.98 41.33 -40.49
CA PRO A 132 45.33 42.72 -40.76
C PRO A 132 44.69 43.23 -42.04
N VAL A 133 44.18 44.46 -41.98
CA VAL A 133 43.65 45.20 -43.13
C VAL A 133 44.56 46.38 -43.41
N THR A 134 45.02 46.48 -44.66
CA THR A 134 45.86 47.61 -45.09
C THR A 134 44.98 48.72 -45.66
N PHE A 135 45.08 49.90 -45.09
CA PHE A 135 44.41 51.12 -45.53
C PHE A 135 45.38 51.96 -46.34
N THR A 136 44.96 52.39 -47.54
CA THR A 136 45.75 53.28 -48.41
C THR A 136 44.97 54.56 -48.66
N VAL A 137 45.52 55.69 -48.20
CA VAL A 137 44.99 57.04 -48.41
C VAL A 137 45.70 57.65 -49.61
N ASN A 138 44.95 58.06 -50.62
CA ASN A 138 45.46 58.79 -51.78
C ASN A 138 44.99 60.25 -51.74
N GLY A 139 45.78 61.12 -52.33
CA GLY A 139 45.50 62.55 -52.39
C GLY A 139 46.47 63.29 -53.32
N THR A 140 46.29 64.61 -53.42
CA THR A 140 47.14 65.52 -54.20
C THR A 140 47.91 66.46 -53.28
N GLY A 141 49.11 66.90 -53.69
CA GLY A 141 49.94 67.84 -52.93
C GLY A 141 50.64 67.22 -51.70
N ALA A 142 51.32 68.05 -50.92
CA ALA A 142 51.97 67.63 -49.68
C ALA A 142 51.00 67.81 -48.50
N CYS A 143 50.78 66.74 -47.73
CA CYS A 143 49.86 66.74 -46.60
C CYS A 143 50.66 66.79 -45.29
N GLY A 144 50.52 67.87 -44.52
CA GLY A 144 51.24 68.03 -43.26
C GLY A 144 50.85 66.98 -42.23
N SER A 145 49.55 66.75 -42.04
CA SER A 145 49.00 65.66 -41.24
C SER A 145 47.57 65.33 -41.67
N LEU A 146 47.13 64.09 -41.43
CA LEU A 146 45.73 63.65 -41.52
C LEU A 146 45.45 62.59 -40.45
N THR A 147 44.18 62.44 -40.07
CA THR A 147 43.72 61.41 -39.13
C THR A 147 42.94 60.31 -39.86
N LEU A 148 43.32 59.04 -39.65
CA LEU A 148 42.60 57.86 -40.12
C LEU A 148 41.94 57.15 -38.93
N THR A 149 40.61 57.16 -38.88
CA THR A 149 39.81 56.41 -37.89
C THR A 149 39.38 55.07 -38.48
N PHE A 150 39.43 53.97 -37.73
CA PHE A 150 39.11 52.63 -38.25
C PHE A 150 37.66 52.18 -38.04
N GLY A 151 36.86 52.96 -37.30
CA GLY A 151 35.45 52.68 -37.04
C GLY A 151 35.16 51.82 -35.80
N ASP A 152 36.20 51.40 -35.07
CA ASP A 152 36.13 50.62 -33.82
C ASP A 152 36.62 51.42 -32.60
N ALA A 153 36.44 52.75 -32.65
CA ALA A 153 36.95 53.74 -31.70
C ALA A 153 38.50 53.88 -31.65
N THR A 154 39.24 53.23 -32.55
CA THR A 154 40.69 53.46 -32.71
C THR A 154 41.01 54.34 -33.93
N SER A 155 42.14 55.04 -33.88
CA SER A 155 42.60 55.93 -34.96
C SER A 155 44.12 56.09 -34.96
N THR A 156 44.70 56.45 -36.11
CA THR A 156 46.11 56.81 -36.26
C THR A 156 46.28 58.11 -37.05
N THR A 157 47.43 58.78 -36.88
CA THR A 157 47.77 60.00 -37.62
C THR A 157 48.84 59.68 -38.67
N LEU A 158 48.63 60.13 -39.90
CA LEU A 158 49.56 59.94 -41.02
C LEU A 158 50.05 61.31 -41.52
N SER A 159 51.31 61.41 -41.92
CA SER A 159 51.92 62.64 -42.44
C SER A 159 52.93 62.31 -43.54
N GLY A 160 53.03 63.14 -44.57
CA GLY A 160 53.96 62.95 -45.69
C GLY A 160 53.30 63.13 -47.06
N SER A 161 53.97 62.66 -48.10
CA SER A 161 53.44 62.63 -49.47
C SER A 161 52.54 61.41 -49.69
N PHE A 162 51.41 61.60 -50.36
CA PHE A 162 50.55 60.48 -50.77
C PHE A 162 51.26 59.53 -51.76
N PRO A 163 50.94 58.22 -51.76
CA PRO A 163 49.96 57.54 -50.92
C PRO A 163 50.49 57.27 -49.50
N LEU A 164 49.61 57.42 -48.49
CA LEU A 164 49.91 57.11 -47.09
C LEU A 164 49.22 55.81 -46.70
N THR A 165 49.92 54.91 -46.01
CA THR A 165 49.39 53.59 -45.64
C THR A 165 49.40 53.34 -44.14
N ALA A 166 48.42 52.59 -43.65
CA ALA A 166 48.34 52.10 -42.28
C ALA A 166 47.78 50.66 -42.27
N SER A 167 48.16 49.86 -41.27
CA SER A 167 47.60 48.52 -41.06
C SER A 167 46.85 48.47 -39.73
N HIS A 168 45.70 47.80 -39.70
CA HIS A 168 44.88 47.64 -38.50
C HIS A 168 44.26 46.25 -38.42
N THR A 169 44.06 45.74 -37.21
CA THR A 169 43.40 44.45 -36.94
C THR A 169 42.16 44.67 -36.08
N TYR A 170 41.02 44.14 -36.52
CA TYR A 170 39.78 44.22 -35.76
C TYR A 170 39.66 43.04 -34.79
N SER A 171 39.33 43.35 -33.52
CA SER A 171 39.20 42.38 -32.43
C SER A 171 37.81 41.75 -32.32
N SER A 172 36.83 42.24 -33.08
CA SER A 172 35.44 41.75 -33.08
C SER A 172 34.87 41.68 -34.49
N ALA A 173 33.91 40.77 -34.69
CA ALA A 173 33.17 40.66 -35.94
C ALA A 173 32.14 41.80 -36.03
N GLY A 174 31.97 42.37 -37.21
CA GLY A 174 31.13 43.54 -37.43
C GLY A 174 31.44 44.25 -38.74
N THR A 175 30.66 45.29 -39.05
CA THR A 175 30.94 46.17 -40.20
C THR A 175 31.47 47.49 -39.68
N PHE A 176 32.70 47.85 -40.06
CA PHE A 176 33.40 49.03 -39.56
C PHE A 176 33.64 50.03 -40.70
N THR A 177 33.37 51.31 -40.46
CA THR A 177 33.60 52.37 -41.45
C THR A 177 34.87 53.12 -41.09
N ALA A 178 35.91 52.96 -41.91
CA ALA A 178 37.15 53.70 -41.77
C ALA A 178 37.09 55.04 -42.53
N THR A 179 37.64 56.10 -41.96
CA THR A 179 37.58 57.46 -42.52
C THR A 179 38.91 58.18 -42.37
N ALA A 180 39.47 58.67 -43.47
CA ALA A 180 40.66 59.52 -43.51
C ALA A 180 40.23 60.98 -43.66
N THR A 181 40.64 61.85 -42.75
CA THR A 181 40.28 63.28 -42.74
C THR A 181 41.53 64.14 -42.66
N GLY A 182 41.72 65.03 -43.64
CA GLY A 182 42.85 65.96 -43.67
C GLY A 182 42.81 66.92 -42.47
N THR A 183 43.97 67.22 -41.88
CA THR A 183 44.10 68.17 -40.78
C THR A 183 45.07 69.28 -41.15
N SER A 184 44.87 70.50 -40.64
CA SER A 184 45.75 71.67 -40.85
C SER A 184 45.93 72.09 -42.32
N SER A 185 47.09 71.80 -42.94
CA SER A 185 47.48 72.17 -44.30
C SER A 185 46.95 71.22 -45.40
N CYS A 186 46.08 70.27 -45.00
CA CYS A 186 45.52 69.24 -45.86
C CYS A 186 44.01 69.21 -45.71
N THR A 187 43.28 69.25 -46.83
CA THR A 187 41.82 69.34 -46.86
C THR A 187 41.17 68.07 -47.42
N GLY A 188 39.85 67.90 -47.25
CA GLY A 188 39.11 66.74 -47.76
C GLY A 188 39.03 65.55 -46.80
N SER A 189 38.10 64.64 -47.09
CA SER A 189 37.86 63.42 -46.33
C SER A 189 37.37 62.31 -47.26
N ALA A 190 37.75 61.06 -46.98
CA ALA A 190 37.30 59.87 -47.71
C ALA A 190 37.09 58.69 -46.76
N SER A 191 36.07 57.88 -47.02
CA SER A 191 35.70 56.73 -46.19
C SER A 191 35.63 55.43 -46.98
N THR A 192 35.82 54.30 -46.31
CA THR A 192 35.62 52.95 -46.85
C THR A 192 35.07 52.02 -45.77
N VAL A 193 34.46 50.90 -46.15
CA VAL A 193 33.84 49.93 -45.24
C VAL A 193 34.64 48.64 -45.23
N VAL A 194 34.88 48.10 -44.04
CA VAL A 194 35.48 46.79 -43.80
C VAL A 194 34.47 45.89 -43.10
N THR A 195 34.23 44.70 -43.66
CA THR A 195 33.38 43.67 -43.04
C THR A 195 34.27 42.62 -42.36
N VAL A 196 34.11 42.44 -41.06
CA VAL A 196 34.86 41.47 -40.26
C VAL A 196 33.93 40.33 -39.87
N THR A 197 34.20 39.13 -40.36
CA THR A 197 33.42 37.92 -40.04
C THR A 197 34.07 37.14 -38.89
N ALA A 198 33.28 36.39 -38.13
CA ALA A 198 33.83 35.45 -37.15
C ALA A 198 34.67 34.38 -37.87
N ALA A 199 35.77 33.94 -37.25
CA ALA A 199 36.59 32.85 -37.81
C ALA A 199 35.78 31.54 -37.83
N PRO A 200 35.83 30.74 -38.92
CA PRO A 200 35.14 29.44 -38.99
C PRO A 200 35.58 28.54 -37.84
N GLY A 201 34.61 27.88 -37.19
CA GLY A 201 34.92 27.00 -36.08
C GLY A 201 35.68 25.75 -36.52
N THR A 202 36.60 25.24 -35.71
CA THR A 202 37.28 23.96 -35.96
C THR A 202 37.10 23.02 -34.78
N ILE A 203 36.58 21.82 -35.01
CA ILE A 203 36.46 20.79 -33.96
C ILE A 203 37.87 20.28 -33.63
N THR A 204 38.26 20.36 -32.36
CA THR A 204 39.59 19.92 -31.87
C THR A 204 39.52 18.61 -31.11
N SER A 205 38.46 18.36 -30.34
CA SER A 205 38.29 17.12 -29.60
C SER A 205 36.83 16.80 -29.26
N LEU A 206 36.58 15.52 -28.98
CA LEU A 206 35.34 15.02 -28.42
C LEU A 206 35.70 14.19 -27.19
N SER A 207 35.01 14.43 -26.07
CA SER A 207 35.11 13.58 -24.89
C SER A 207 33.74 13.03 -24.51
N ALA A 208 33.74 11.77 -24.09
CA ALA A 208 32.59 11.06 -23.53
C ALA A 208 32.84 10.83 -22.03
N THR A 209 31.93 11.29 -21.17
CA THR A 209 32.07 11.16 -19.72
C THR A 209 30.80 10.56 -19.10
N PRO A 210 30.90 9.46 -18.34
CA PRO A 210 32.09 8.61 -18.17
C PRO A 210 32.43 7.80 -19.45
N ALA A 211 33.71 7.46 -19.65
CA ALA A 211 34.18 6.66 -20.80
C ALA A 211 33.72 5.19 -20.76
N SER A 212 33.22 4.73 -19.61
CA SER A 212 32.53 3.45 -19.47
C SER A 212 31.38 3.56 -18.47
N THR A 213 30.22 2.99 -18.82
CA THR A 213 29.02 3.00 -17.98
C THR A 213 28.16 1.75 -18.24
N LEU A 214 26.97 1.68 -17.64
CA LEU A 214 26.01 0.60 -17.80
C LEU A 214 24.92 0.98 -18.82
N VAL A 215 24.29 -0.03 -19.45
CA VAL A 215 23.10 0.16 -20.30
C VAL A 215 22.05 1.03 -19.58
N GLY A 216 21.52 2.03 -20.28
CA GLY A 216 20.50 2.96 -19.75
C GLY A 216 21.02 4.13 -18.91
N GLN A 217 22.33 4.22 -18.61
CA GLN A 217 22.92 5.41 -17.96
C GLN A 217 23.33 6.46 -19.00
N PRO A 218 23.12 7.76 -18.74
CA PRO A 218 23.47 8.81 -19.67
C PRO A 218 24.99 8.99 -19.77
N VAL A 219 25.50 9.13 -20.99
CA VAL A 219 26.87 9.54 -21.30
C VAL A 219 26.83 10.99 -21.78
N ALA A 220 27.60 11.86 -21.14
CA ALA A 220 27.74 13.25 -21.55
C ALA A 220 28.84 13.39 -22.60
N PHE A 221 28.52 14.01 -23.72
CA PHE A 221 29.43 14.30 -24.82
C PHE A 221 29.77 15.78 -24.85
N THR A 222 31.06 16.10 -24.80
CA THR A 222 31.56 17.48 -24.90
C THR A 222 32.41 17.63 -26.15
N VAL A 223 31.91 18.36 -27.14
CA VAL A 223 32.65 18.74 -28.34
C VAL A 223 33.41 20.03 -28.04
N SER A 224 34.73 19.99 -28.14
CA SER A 224 35.59 21.16 -28.00
C SER A 224 36.17 21.57 -29.35
N GLY A 225 36.43 22.86 -29.49
CA GLY A 225 36.91 23.45 -30.72
C GLY A 225 37.32 24.90 -30.55
N THR A 226 37.78 25.51 -31.62
CA THR A 226 38.06 26.95 -31.71
C THR A 226 37.03 27.64 -32.59
N GLY A 227 36.80 28.95 -32.41
CA GLY A 227 35.84 29.72 -33.19
C GLY A 227 34.37 29.40 -32.89
N ALA A 228 33.47 29.80 -33.78
CA ALA A 228 32.04 29.54 -33.68
C ALA A 228 31.61 28.52 -34.75
N CYS A 229 30.76 27.57 -34.37
CA CYS A 229 30.29 26.50 -35.24
C CYS A 229 28.79 26.70 -35.48
N GLY A 230 28.42 27.05 -36.71
CA GLY A 230 27.02 27.28 -37.07
C GLY A 230 26.18 26.01 -36.98
N SER A 231 26.75 24.84 -37.30
CA SER A 231 26.13 23.53 -37.11
C SER A 231 27.17 22.40 -37.20
N LEU A 232 27.04 21.37 -36.36
CA LEU A 232 27.76 20.10 -36.46
C LEU A 232 26.82 18.93 -36.19
N THR A 233 27.15 17.75 -36.72
CA THR A 233 26.42 16.50 -36.44
C THR A 233 27.23 15.64 -35.47
N LEU A 234 26.59 15.14 -34.42
CA LEU A 234 27.15 14.16 -33.48
C LEU A 234 26.40 12.83 -33.63
N THR A 235 27.07 11.80 -34.12
CA THR A 235 26.55 10.42 -34.17
C THR A 235 27.03 9.65 -32.95
N PHE A 236 26.17 8.83 -32.34
CA PHE A 236 26.51 8.09 -31.11
C PHE A 236 27.02 6.66 -31.34
N GLY A 237 27.05 6.19 -32.59
CA GLY A 237 27.52 4.83 -32.93
C GLY A 237 26.46 3.72 -32.80
N ASP A 238 25.24 4.05 -32.35
CA ASP A 238 24.09 3.14 -32.22
C ASP A 238 22.97 3.41 -33.25
N ALA A 239 23.35 4.00 -34.39
CA ALA A 239 22.47 4.50 -35.44
C ALA A 239 21.61 5.73 -35.06
N THR A 240 21.82 6.33 -33.89
CA THR A 240 21.21 7.62 -33.53
C THR A 240 22.21 8.79 -33.67
N SER A 241 21.68 10.01 -33.85
CA SER A 241 22.49 11.23 -33.99
C SER A 241 21.72 12.48 -33.56
N THR A 242 22.45 13.57 -33.30
CA THR A 242 21.90 14.89 -33.01
C THR A 242 22.71 16.01 -33.66
N THR A 243 22.15 17.21 -33.74
CA THR A 243 22.80 18.40 -34.31
C THR A 243 23.06 19.44 -33.21
N LEU A 244 24.26 20.01 -33.17
CA LEU A 244 24.65 21.05 -32.22
C LEU A 244 25.12 22.31 -32.95
N SER A 245 24.86 23.49 -32.39
CA SER A 245 25.23 24.79 -32.96
C SER A 245 25.60 25.78 -31.85
N GLY A 246 26.60 26.62 -32.06
CA GLY A 246 27.01 27.67 -31.12
C GLY A 246 28.53 27.80 -31.00
N SER A 247 28.97 28.50 -29.95
CA SER A 247 30.38 28.60 -29.57
C SER A 247 30.80 27.37 -28.75
N PHE A 248 31.98 26.82 -29.02
CA PHE A 248 32.54 25.72 -28.23
C PHE A 248 32.84 26.14 -26.78
N PRO A 249 32.76 25.21 -25.79
CA PRO A 249 32.41 23.79 -25.94
C PRO A 249 30.89 23.58 -26.07
N LEU A 250 30.50 22.62 -26.92
CA LEU A 250 29.11 22.20 -27.11
C LEU A 250 28.88 20.88 -26.38
N THR A 251 27.81 20.79 -25.59
CA THR A 251 27.53 19.60 -24.75
C THR A 251 26.14 19.03 -25.03
N THR A 252 26.03 17.70 -24.94
CA THR A 252 24.76 16.96 -24.98
C THR A 252 24.90 15.65 -24.19
N SER A 253 23.79 14.99 -23.89
CA SER A 253 23.79 13.63 -23.32
C SER A 253 23.07 12.63 -24.22
N HIS A 254 23.44 11.35 -24.13
CA HIS A 254 22.79 10.24 -24.81
C HIS A 254 22.75 8.99 -23.94
N THR A 255 21.77 8.11 -24.15
CA THR A 255 21.58 6.86 -23.41
C THR A 255 21.48 5.68 -24.36
N TYR A 256 22.35 4.68 -24.17
CA TYR A 256 22.40 3.48 -25.01
C TYR A 256 21.45 2.39 -24.49
N SER A 257 20.69 1.76 -25.39
CA SER A 257 19.74 0.68 -25.08
C SER A 257 20.34 -0.72 -25.09
N SER A 258 21.59 -0.88 -25.55
CA SER A 258 22.29 -2.17 -25.63
C SER A 258 23.71 -2.06 -25.11
N ALA A 259 24.24 -3.18 -24.62
CA ALA A 259 25.64 -3.30 -24.21
C ALA A 259 26.54 -3.43 -25.44
N GLY A 260 27.72 -2.82 -25.37
CA GLY A 260 28.69 -2.80 -26.47
C GLY A 260 29.68 -1.65 -26.32
N THR A 261 30.68 -1.65 -27.18
CA THR A 261 31.58 -0.50 -27.35
C THR A 261 31.07 0.31 -28.53
N PHE A 262 30.79 1.59 -28.29
CA PHE A 262 30.27 2.52 -29.28
C PHE A 262 31.32 3.62 -29.52
N THR A 263 31.29 4.17 -30.73
CA THR A 263 32.20 5.26 -31.14
C THR A 263 31.36 6.46 -31.54
N ALA A 264 31.24 7.42 -30.64
CA ALA A 264 30.65 8.70 -30.97
C ALA A 264 31.58 9.53 -31.86
N THR A 265 31.02 10.22 -32.85
CA THR A 265 31.78 11.05 -33.81
C THR A 265 31.07 12.37 -34.05
N ALA A 266 31.77 13.47 -33.76
CA ALA A 266 31.34 14.82 -34.07
C ALA A 266 31.96 15.25 -35.39
N THR A 267 31.15 15.63 -36.37
CA THR A 267 31.59 16.07 -37.70
C THR A 267 31.02 17.45 -38.00
N GLY A 268 31.91 18.40 -38.28
CA GLY A 268 31.53 19.77 -38.62
C GLY A 268 30.73 19.82 -39.93
N THR A 269 29.72 20.68 -40.00
CA THR A 269 29.00 20.99 -41.24
C THR A 269 29.37 22.40 -41.70
N SER A 270 29.46 22.64 -43.03
CA SER A 270 29.72 23.87 -43.82
C SER A 270 30.27 25.17 -43.18
N SER A 271 29.87 25.52 -41.96
CA SER A 271 30.29 26.65 -41.12
C SER A 271 31.43 26.33 -40.12
N CYS A 272 31.76 25.05 -39.92
CA CYS A 272 32.89 24.60 -39.10
C CYS A 272 33.48 23.31 -39.69
N THR A 273 34.80 23.16 -39.57
CA THR A 273 35.56 22.06 -40.18
C THR A 273 36.16 21.13 -39.12
N GLY A 274 36.47 19.90 -39.52
CA GLY A 274 37.09 18.90 -38.65
C GLY A 274 36.11 17.83 -38.15
N SER A 275 36.67 16.75 -37.62
CA SER A 275 35.94 15.65 -37.01
C SER A 275 36.73 15.13 -35.82
N ALA A 276 36.04 14.78 -34.74
CA ALA A 276 36.64 14.14 -33.57
C ALA A 276 35.75 13.00 -33.09
N SER A 277 36.36 11.93 -32.61
CA SER A 277 35.65 10.76 -32.10
C SER A 277 36.05 10.47 -30.66
N ALA A 278 35.10 9.94 -29.89
CA ALA A 278 35.32 9.35 -28.57
C ALA A 278 34.80 7.92 -28.60
N VAL A 279 35.41 7.04 -27.81
CA VAL A 279 34.95 5.65 -27.66
C VAL A 279 34.42 5.49 -26.25
N GLU A 280 33.24 4.92 -26.14
CA GLU A 280 32.58 4.63 -24.87
C GLU A 280 32.22 3.14 -24.79
N THR A 281 32.45 2.54 -23.63
CA THR A 281 32.10 1.14 -23.39
C THR A 281 30.88 1.04 -22.48
N ILE A 282 29.78 0.57 -23.05
CA ILE A 282 28.54 0.29 -22.35
C ILE A 282 28.58 -1.18 -21.92
N ASN A 283 28.91 -1.40 -20.66
CA ASN A 283 28.92 -2.73 -20.09
C ASN A 283 27.48 -3.23 -20.00
N PRO A 284 27.25 -4.55 -20.21
CA PRO A 284 25.99 -5.14 -19.80
C PRO A 284 25.78 -4.83 -18.33
N LEU A 285 24.52 -4.62 -17.94
CA LEU A 285 24.18 -4.68 -16.52
C LEU A 285 24.76 -6.01 -16.02
N SER A 286 25.75 -5.96 -15.13
CA SER A 286 26.22 -7.13 -14.39
C SER A 286 24.99 -7.93 -13.99
N PRO A 287 24.98 -9.28 -14.05
CA PRO A 287 23.82 -10.05 -13.65
C PRO A 287 23.40 -9.49 -12.30
N PHE A 288 22.20 -8.93 -12.31
CA PHE A 288 21.58 -8.35 -11.14
C PHE A 288 21.62 -9.47 -10.10
N SER A 289 22.47 -9.32 -9.08
CA SER A 289 22.65 -10.35 -8.07
C SER A 289 22.19 -9.76 -6.76
N VAL A 290 21.08 -10.27 -6.27
CA VAL A 290 20.59 -9.95 -4.95
C VAL A 290 20.90 -11.14 -4.05
N ALA A 291 21.73 -10.90 -3.05
CA ALA A 291 21.89 -11.81 -1.93
C ALA A 291 20.89 -11.44 -0.85
N VAL A 292 20.31 -12.44 -0.19
CA VAL A 292 19.50 -12.25 1.00
C VAL A 292 20.20 -12.92 2.18
N SER A 293 20.43 -12.17 3.25
CA SER A 293 20.76 -12.72 4.55
C SER A 293 19.52 -12.67 5.44
N VAL A 294 19.36 -13.69 6.28
CA VAL A 294 18.17 -13.87 7.09
C VAL A 294 18.57 -13.94 8.54
N ASN A 295 18.01 -13.05 9.35
CA ASN A 295 18.16 -13.07 10.80
C ASN A 295 16.79 -13.33 11.42
N THR A 296 16.74 -14.21 12.41
CA THR A 296 15.50 -14.49 13.14
C THR A 296 15.61 -14.07 14.59
N SER A 297 14.49 -13.69 15.18
CA SER A 297 14.36 -13.51 16.62
C SER A 297 13.15 -14.34 17.08
N PRO A 298 13.36 -15.39 17.89
CA PRO A 298 14.65 -15.90 18.39
C PRO A 298 15.56 -16.51 17.29
N SER A 299 16.88 -16.57 17.54
CA SER A 299 17.88 -17.26 16.70
C SER A 299 18.58 -18.37 17.51
N PRO A 300 18.56 -19.64 17.07
CA PRO A 300 17.90 -20.15 15.87
C PRO A 300 16.37 -20.03 15.96
N ALA A 301 15.69 -20.00 14.81
CA ALA A 301 14.23 -19.94 14.78
C ALA A 301 13.62 -21.19 15.43
N GLN A 302 12.84 -20.96 16.47
CA GLN A 302 12.33 -21.99 17.35
C GLN A 302 10.81 -21.97 17.34
N VAL A 303 10.22 -23.14 17.10
CA VAL A 303 8.77 -23.32 17.00
C VAL A 303 8.30 -24.14 18.19
N SER A 304 7.37 -23.60 18.96
CA SER A 304 6.76 -24.28 20.10
C SER A 304 5.44 -24.95 19.71
N LEU A 305 5.19 -26.13 20.27
CA LEU A 305 3.89 -26.82 20.16
C LEU A 305 2.84 -26.27 21.13
N ILE A 306 3.23 -25.47 22.12
CA ILE A 306 2.40 -25.11 23.27
C ILE A 306 1.95 -23.65 23.17
N GLN A 307 2.81 -22.80 22.63
CA GLN A 307 2.54 -21.39 22.46
C GLN A 307 2.89 -20.98 21.04
N SER A 308 1.97 -20.27 20.38
CA SER A 308 2.28 -19.61 19.11
C SER A 308 3.27 -18.47 19.37
N VAL A 309 4.56 -18.76 19.25
CA VAL A 309 5.62 -17.76 19.37
C VAL A 309 5.79 -17.09 18.01
N PRO A 310 5.51 -15.77 17.88
CA PRO A 310 5.82 -15.05 16.66
C PRO A 310 7.34 -15.07 16.43
N ILE A 311 7.79 -15.57 15.27
CA ILE A 311 9.17 -15.48 14.86
C ILE A 311 9.32 -14.22 14.02
N ALA A 312 10.07 -13.24 14.53
CA ALA A 312 10.43 -12.09 13.71
C ALA A 312 11.54 -12.51 12.75
N ILE A 313 11.29 -12.37 11.44
CA ILE A 313 12.26 -12.71 10.39
C ILE A 313 12.63 -11.43 9.69
N THR A 314 13.89 -11.03 9.81
CA THR A 314 14.46 -9.87 9.13
C THR A 314 15.27 -10.34 7.94
N TYR A 315 14.81 -9.98 6.75
CA TYR A 315 15.48 -10.23 5.48
C TYR A 315 16.30 -9.00 5.12
N THR A 316 17.62 -9.16 5.03
CA THR A 316 18.54 -8.10 4.59
C THR A 316 19.04 -8.43 3.20
N PHE A 317 18.68 -7.60 2.24
CA PHE A 317 19.05 -7.75 0.85
C PHE A 317 20.27 -6.89 0.55
N THR A 318 21.26 -7.49 -0.11
CA THR A 318 22.42 -6.78 -0.66
C THR A 318 22.42 -7.01 -2.16
N ALA A 319 22.35 -5.92 -2.92
CA ALA A 319 22.43 -5.93 -4.38
C ALA A 319 23.75 -5.30 -4.83
N ASN A 320 24.30 -5.82 -5.92
CA ASN A 320 25.53 -5.31 -6.54
C ASN A 320 25.33 -4.01 -7.36
N ILE A 321 24.16 -3.35 -7.25
CA ILE A 321 23.79 -2.13 -7.98
C ILE A 321 23.27 -1.05 -7.03
N GLN A 322 23.51 0.22 -7.36
CA GLN A 322 23.10 1.37 -6.50
C GLN A 322 21.73 1.96 -6.86
N THR A 323 20.98 1.36 -7.78
CA THR A 323 19.65 1.84 -8.17
C THR A 323 18.58 1.40 -7.19
N THR A 324 17.44 2.10 -7.21
CA THR A 324 16.27 1.74 -6.39
C THR A 324 15.37 0.77 -7.15
N PHE A 325 15.03 -0.38 -6.56
CA PHE A 325 14.08 -1.33 -7.12
C PHE A 325 13.35 -2.10 -6.00
N THR A 326 12.23 -2.75 -6.34
CA THR A 326 11.39 -3.44 -5.35
C THR A 326 11.28 -4.93 -5.67
N LEU A 327 11.44 -5.78 -4.65
CA LEU A 327 11.15 -7.21 -4.71
C LEU A 327 9.88 -7.50 -3.92
N THR A 328 9.04 -8.41 -4.43
CA THR A 328 7.80 -8.81 -3.78
C THR A 328 7.77 -10.32 -3.55
N SER A 329 7.09 -10.74 -2.49
CA SER A 329 6.84 -12.14 -2.17
C SER A 329 5.41 -12.32 -1.66
N PRO A 330 4.56 -13.10 -2.34
CA PRO A 330 3.15 -13.22 -1.97
C PRO A 330 2.91 -14.02 -0.69
N LEU A 331 3.54 -15.21 -0.55
CA LEU A 331 3.44 -16.11 0.60
C LEU A 331 4.75 -16.92 0.71
N GLY A 332 5.03 -17.47 1.90
CA GLY A 332 6.11 -18.44 2.12
C GLY A 332 5.59 -19.88 2.30
N THR A 333 6.50 -20.84 2.21
CA THR A 333 6.20 -22.28 2.25
C THR A 333 7.03 -22.97 3.31
N PHE A 334 6.41 -23.84 4.10
CA PHE A 334 7.08 -24.74 5.04
C PHE A 334 7.42 -26.06 4.35
N VAL A 335 8.67 -26.47 4.40
CA VAL A 335 9.21 -27.64 3.68
C VAL A 335 9.90 -28.55 4.69
N ALA A 336 9.53 -29.83 4.69
CA ALA A 336 10.16 -30.86 5.51
C ALA A 336 11.60 -31.12 5.05
N ASP A 337 12.44 -31.68 5.92
CA ASP A 337 13.81 -32.07 5.54
C ASP A 337 13.84 -33.12 4.41
N SER A 338 12.76 -33.89 4.24
CA SER A 338 12.56 -34.83 3.13
C SER A 338 12.14 -34.16 1.81
N GLY A 339 11.97 -32.84 1.78
CA GLY A 339 11.56 -32.06 0.61
C GLY A 339 10.06 -31.89 0.41
N GLY A 340 9.21 -32.54 1.23
CA GLY A 340 7.75 -32.42 1.13
C GLY A 340 7.20 -31.11 1.71
N THR A 341 6.16 -30.54 1.09
CA THR A 341 5.48 -29.34 1.61
C THR A 341 4.64 -29.66 2.84
N LEU A 342 4.91 -28.96 3.95
CA LEU A 342 4.18 -29.09 5.22
C LEU A 342 2.99 -28.12 5.31
N GLY A 343 3.08 -26.96 4.64
CA GLY A 343 2.04 -25.93 4.58
C GLY A 343 2.58 -24.60 4.02
N THR A 344 1.78 -23.53 4.10
CA THR A 344 2.14 -22.16 3.69
C THR A 344 1.94 -21.18 4.85
N GLY A 345 2.64 -20.04 4.83
CA GLY A 345 2.55 -19.01 5.88
C GLY A 345 3.22 -17.69 5.50
N GLY A 346 3.03 -16.66 6.34
CA GLY A 346 3.47 -15.29 6.07
C GLY A 346 2.49 -14.53 5.16
N GLY A 347 2.49 -13.20 5.23
CA GLY A 347 1.68 -12.34 4.35
C GLY A 347 2.41 -11.89 3.09
N GLY A 348 1.78 -11.06 2.26
CA GLY A 348 2.47 -10.40 1.16
C GLY A 348 3.56 -9.46 1.68
N LEU A 349 4.81 -9.66 1.24
CA LEU A 349 5.92 -8.77 1.54
C LEU A 349 6.39 -8.03 0.30
N SER A 350 6.86 -6.81 0.52
CA SER A 350 7.52 -5.98 -0.46
C SER A 350 8.73 -5.32 0.19
N VAL A 351 9.87 -5.32 -0.50
CA VAL A 351 11.09 -4.66 -0.04
C VAL A 351 11.64 -3.78 -1.15
N THR A 352 11.80 -2.51 -0.85
CA THR A 352 12.50 -1.57 -1.73
C THR A 352 13.97 -1.55 -1.35
N ILE A 353 14.84 -1.90 -2.29
CA ILE A 353 16.29 -1.86 -2.16
C ILE A 353 16.75 -0.52 -2.69
N VAL A 354 17.39 0.30 -1.85
CA VAL A 354 17.89 1.64 -2.16
C VAL A 354 19.39 1.65 -1.96
N GLY A 355 20.17 2.10 -2.95
CA GLY A 355 21.63 2.15 -2.83
C GLY A 355 22.27 0.78 -2.60
N GLY A 356 21.66 -0.28 -3.15
CA GLY A 356 22.14 -1.66 -3.03
C GLY A 356 21.80 -2.37 -1.72
N ARG A 357 20.99 -1.76 -0.83
CA ARG A 357 20.53 -2.40 0.40
C ARG A 357 19.03 -2.23 0.62
N GLY A 358 18.38 -3.27 1.12
CA GLY A 358 16.98 -3.24 1.53
C GLY A 358 16.76 -4.16 2.72
N VAL A 359 15.87 -3.79 3.62
CA VAL A 359 15.51 -4.60 4.78
C VAL A 359 14.00 -4.66 4.86
N VAL A 360 13.46 -5.86 5.03
CA VAL A 360 12.05 -6.07 5.36
C VAL A 360 11.97 -7.10 6.48
N THR A 361 11.06 -6.87 7.41
CA THR A 361 10.79 -7.79 8.51
C THR A 361 9.37 -8.28 8.38
N GLU A 362 9.15 -9.55 8.67
CA GLU A 362 7.82 -10.05 9.00
C GLU A 362 7.79 -10.65 10.39
N THR A 363 6.57 -10.83 10.87
CA THR A 363 6.30 -11.70 12.00
C THR A 363 5.58 -12.94 11.49
N LEU A 364 6.25 -14.08 11.57
CA LEU A 364 5.72 -15.36 11.13
C LEU A 364 5.17 -16.12 12.34
N THR A 365 3.88 -16.42 12.31
CA THR A 365 3.28 -17.41 13.21
C THR A 365 3.24 -18.75 12.49
N VAL A 366 3.96 -19.74 13.01
CA VAL A 366 3.96 -21.08 12.43
C VAL A 366 2.70 -21.82 12.89
N PRO A 367 1.81 -22.26 11.97
CA PRO A 367 0.63 -23.02 12.35
C PRO A 367 1.03 -24.32 13.06
N GLN A 368 0.35 -24.67 14.15
CA GLN A 368 0.62 -25.89 14.93
C GLN A 368 0.64 -27.16 14.07
N VAL A 369 -0.28 -27.25 13.09
CA VAL A 369 -0.38 -28.38 12.15
C VAL A 369 0.92 -28.61 11.34
N VAL A 370 1.71 -27.56 11.08
CA VAL A 370 2.99 -27.66 10.35
C VAL A 370 4.05 -28.32 11.22
N ALA A 371 4.17 -27.89 12.48
CA ALA A 371 5.10 -28.48 13.46
C ALA A 371 4.76 -29.95 13.74
N GLU A 372 3.48 -30.28 13.87
CA GLU A 372 3.03 -31.66 14.06
C GLU A 372 3.29 -32.55 12.83
N ARG A 373 3.08 -32.04 11.61
CA ARG A 373 3.38 -32.79 10.38
C ARG A 373 4.87 -33.09 10.24
N SER A 374 5.73 -32.13 10.61
CA SER A 374 7.18 -32.33 10.65
C SER A 374 7.56 -33.46 11.62
N LEU A 375 7.02 -33.43 12.84
CA LEU A 375 7.28 -34.47 13.84
C LEU A 375 6.73 -35.85 13.44
N ARG A 376 5.53 -35.91 12.84
CA ARG A 376 4.98 -37.17 12.28
C ARG A 376 5.84 -37.73 11.15
N GLY A 377 6.52 -36.87 10.41
CA GLY A 377 7.52 -37.25 9.41
C GLY A 377 8.87 -37.71 9.98
N GLY A 378 9.02 -37.75 11.31
CA GLY A 378 10.21 -38.23 12.00
C GLY A 378 11.34 -37.20 12.16
N SER A 379 11.11 -35.92 11.81
CA SER A 379 12.11 -34.85 11.98
C SER A 379 11.62 -33.70 12.86
N PRO A 380 12.41 -33.27 13.87
CA PRO A 380 12.13 -32.08 14.66
C PRO A 380 12.55 -30.78 13.95
N THR A 381 13.06 -30.86 12.72
CA THR A 381 13.50 -29.72 11.93
C THR A 381 12.74 -29.64 10.60
N PHE A 382 12.56 -28.42 10.13
CA PHE A 382 12.00 -28.10 8.81
C PHE A 382 12.47 -26.71 8.38
N THR A 383 12.23 -26.34 7.13
CA THR A 383 12.66 -25.05 6.58
C THR A 383 11.44 -24.21 6.17
N PHE A 384 11.42 -22.94 6.55
CA PHE A 384 10.53 -21.96 5.91
C PHE A 384 11.26 -21.30 4.75
N GLN A 385 10.68 -21.39 3.55
CA GLN A 385 11.24 -20.86 2.33
C GLN A 385 10.37 -19.74 1.80
N ARG A 386 11.02 -18.70 1.28
CA ARG A 386 10.33 -17.57 0.66
C ARG A 386 11.03 -17.10 -0.60
N LEU A 387 10.28 -17.01 -1.69
CA LEU A 387 10.75 -16.49 -2.98
C LEU A 387 10.41 -15.00 -3.08
N PHE A 388 11.42 -14.16 -3.22
CA PHE A 388 11.28 -12.74 -3.54
C PHE A 388 11.61 -12.52 -5.02
N SER A 389 10.74 -11.85 -5.76
CA SER A 389 10.92 -11.61 -7.20
C SER A 389 10.53 -10.19 -7.60
N GLY A 390 11.20 -9.66 -8.63
CA GLY A 390 10.99 -8.31 -9.17
C GLY A 390 12.15 -7.89 -10.08
N GLY A 391 11.90 -7.06 -11.09
CA GLY A 391 12.96 -6.48 -11.93
C GLY A 391 13.93 -7.51 -12.56
N ASN A 392 13.41 -8.60 -13.15
CA ASN A 392 14.16 -9.72 -13.75
C ASN A 392 15.05 -10.53 -12.79
N THR A 393 14.78 -10.51 -11.49
CA THR A 393 15.47 -11.35 -10.51
C THR A 393 14.52 -12.20 -9.69
N ALA A 394 15.07 -13.24 -9.06
CA ALA A 394 14.45 -13.92 -7.95
C ALA A 394 15.50 -14.40 -6.96
N VAL A 395 15.21 -14.28 -5.66
CA VAL A 395 16.07 -14.79 -4.59
C VAL A 395 15.21 -15.53 -3.56
N THR A 396 15.67 -16.72 -3.17
CA THR A 396 15.00 -17.54 -2.15
C THR A 396 15.67 -17.35 -0.81
N ALA A 397 14.91 -16.87 0.17
CA ALA A 397 15.32 -16.83 1.57
C ALA A 397 14.89 -18.11 2.28
N THR A 398 15.79 -18.73 3.03
CA THR A 398 15.51 -19.96 3.78
C THR A 398 15.77 -19.74 5.27
N VAL A 399 14.82 -20.14 6.10
CA VAL A 399 14.90 -20.06 7.55
C VAL A 399 14.84 -21.49 8.11
N PRO A 400 15.95 -22.03 8.63
CA PRO A 400 15.89 -23.32 9.33
C PRO A 400 15.11 -23.14 10.63
N MET A 401 14.11 -24.00 10.83
CA MET A 401 13.26 -24.01 12.00
C MET A 401 13.43 -25.30 12.76
N ARG A 402 13.49 -25.18 14.08
CA ARG A 402 13.51 -26.34 14.97
C ARG A 402 12.29 -26.31 15.85
N VAL A 403 11.55 -27.41 15.86
CA VAL A 403 10.53 -27.65 16.87
C VAL A 403 11.26 -27.81 18.21
N VAL A 404 10.99 -26.90 19.13
CA VAL A 404 11.51 -26.95 20.48
C VAL A 404 10.36 -27.01 21.47
N SER A 405 10.63 -27.73 22.53
CA SER A 405 9.78 -27.77 23.69
C SER A 405 10.09 -26.54 24.53
N SER A 406 9.36 -25.45 24.31
CA SER A 406 9.81 -24.09 24.66
C SER A 406 9.83 -23.72 26.15
N ALA A 407 10.00 -24.66 27.09
CA ALA A 407 9.85 -24.29 28.50
C ALA A 407 10.59 -25.10 29.58
N ALA A 408 11.54 -26.00 29.32
CA ALA A 408 12.23 -26.62 30.46
C ALA A 408 13.73 -26.81 30.32
N GLY A 409 14.41 -26.64 31.45
CA GLY A 409 15.86 -26.72 31.64
C GLY A 409 16.48 -28.08 31.29
N PRO A 410 17.71 -28.39 31.74
CA PRO A 410 18.35 -29.67 31.43
C PRO A 410 17.42 -30.84 31.79
N PHE A 411 17.37 -31.84 30.92
CA PHE A 411 16.51 -33.01 31.14
C PHE A 411 16.88 -33.67 32.46
N SER A 412 16.01 -33.51 33.44
CA SER A 412 16.22 -33.94 34.81
C SER A 412 14.89 -34.41 35.37
N LEU A 413 14.93 -35.44 36.18
CA LEU A 413 13.73 -35.94 36.82
C LEU A 413 13.48 -35.10 38.07
N ARG A 414 12.22 -34.75 38.33
CA ARG A 414 11.82 -34.04 39.55
C ARG A 414 11.38 -35.01 40.62
N ARG A 415 10.55 -35.96 40.21
CA ARG A 415 9.93 -36.95 41.08
C ARG A 415 9.51 -38.15 40.22
N VAL A 416 9.63 -39.33 40.77
CA VAL A 416 8.95 -40.51 40.22
C VAL A 416 8.08 -41.03 41.33
N GLU A 417 6.79 -41.04 41.07
CA GLU A 417 5.83 -41.65 41.97
C GLU A 417 5.29 -42.92 41.33
N LEU A 418 5.46 -44.03 42.03
CA LEU A 418 4.89 -45.30 41.65
C LEU A 418 3.53 -45.44 42.33
N ARG A 419 2.52 -45.86 41.57
CA ARG A 419 1.21 -46.23 42.08
C ARG A 419 0.66 -47.41 41.28
N PHE A 420 -0.26 -48.15 41.85
CA PHE A 420 -1.12 -49.02 41.07
C PHE A 420 -2.27 -48.22 40.45
N ASP A 421 -3.03 -48.85 39.54
CA ASP A 421 -4.23 -48.31 38.89
C ASP A 421 -5.25 -47.66 39.84
N ASN A 422 -5.35 -48.16 41.09
CA ASN A 422 -6.17 -47.58 42.15
C ASN A 422 -5.60 -46.27 42.77
N GLY A 423 -4.47 -45.77 42.27
CA GLY A 423 -3.81 -44.56 42.74
C GLY A 423 -3.03 -44.69 44.05
N ARG A 424 -2.84 -45.91 44.58
CA ARG A 424 -2.11 -46.16 45.84
C ARG A 424 -0.73 -46.77 45.58
N GLY A 425 0.23 -46.51 46.47
CA GLY A 425 1.54 -47.17 46.49
C GLY A 425 1.50 -48.61 47.00
N GLU A 426 0.34 -49.05 47.48
CA GLU A 426 0.06 -50.43 47.81
C GLU A 426 -1.33 -50.82 47.30
N ILE A 427 -1.44 -52.02 46.76
CA ILE A 427 -2.72 -52.58 46.36
C ILE A 427 -2.82 -54.01 46.81
N THR A 428 -3.99 -54.39 47.31
CA THR A 428 -4.29 -55.78 47.59
C THR A 428 -5.19 -56.29 46.47
N VAL A 429 -4.68 -57.22 45.67
CA VAL A 429 -5.42 -57.82 44.55
C VAL A 429 -5.73 -59.29 44.85
N PRO A 430 -6.84 -59.84 44.37
CA PRO A 430 -7.09 -61.26 44.49
C PRO A 430 -6.09 -62.07 43.67
N LYS A 431 -5.86 -63.32 44.05
CA LYS A 431 -5.06 -64.26 43.25
C LYS A 431 -5.57 -64.32 41.79
N ASN A 432 -4.63 -64.34 40.84
CA ASN A 432 -4.86 -64.36 39.39
C ASN A 432 -5.54 -63.10 38.82
N PHE A 433 -5.32 -61.93 39.42
CA PHE A 433 -5.83 -60.67 38.88
C PHE A 433 -5.16 -60.36 37.53
N GLU A 434 -5.95 -60.30 36.45
CA GLU A 434 -5.46 -60.23 35.05
C GLU A 434 -5.08 -58.81 34.60
N HIS A 435 -5.31 -57.78 35.43
CA HIS A 435 -5.17 -56.38 35.04
C HIS A 435 -4.30 -55.56 35.99
N LEU A 436 -3.44 -56.20 36.80
CA LEU A 436 -2.57 -55.45 37.71
C LEU A 436 -1.58 -54.61 36.91
N LYS A 437 -1.71 -53.28 37.02
CA LYS A 437 -0.81 -52.32 36.40
C LYS A 437 -0.10 -51.48 37.44
N ALA A 438 1.22 -51.46 37.37
CA ALA A 438 2.00 -50.44 38.03
C ALA A 438 2.18 -49.28 37.06
N ILE A 439 2.02 -48.08 37.60
CA ILE A 439 2.07 -46.81 36.89
C ILE A 439 3.19 -45.98 37.51
N ALA A 440 4.16 -45.60 36.70
CA ALA A 440 5.17 -44.63 37.05
C ALA A 440 4.71 -43.26 36.55
N PHE A 441 4.41 -42.38 37.50
CA PHE A 441 4.22 -40.97 37.32
C PHE A 441 5.59 -40.30 37.39
N VAL A 442 6.22 -40.16 36.22
CA VAL A 442 7.54 -39.57 36.10
C VAL A 442 7.36 -38.09 35.87
N GLU A 443 7.55 -37.29 36.91
CA GLU A 443 7.65 -35.84 36.78
C GLU A 443 9.05 -35.46 36.33
N PHE A 444 9.13 -34.66 35.27
CA PHE A 444 10.41 -34.30 34.67
C PHE A 444 10.46 -32.81 34.32
N ASN A 445 11.69 -32.34 34.25
CA ASN A 445 12.08 -31.08 33.65
C ASN A 445 12.79 -31.39 32.35
N GLY A 446 12.59 -30.53 31.38
CA GLY A 446 13.32 -30.54 30.12
C GLY A 446 12.70 -31.49 29.12
N SER A 447 13.44 -31.72 28.05
CA SER A 447 13.17 -32.76 27.07
C SER A 447 14.43 -33.57 26.87
N GLY A 448 14.30 -34.88 26.82
CA GLY A 448 15.45 -35.77 26.69
C GLY A 448 15.03 -37.24 26.64
N LEU A 449 16.02 -38.11 26.45
CA LEU A 449 15.79 -39.55 26.41
C LEU A 449 15.67 -40.10 27.83
N LEU A 450 14.52 -40.64 28.18
CA LEU A 450 14.35 -41.47 29.37
C LEU A 450 14.69 -42.93 29.02
N GLU A 451 15.70 -43.47 29.69
CA GLU A 451 15.98 -44.90 29.73
C GLU A 451 15.67 -45.43 31.14
N ALA A 452 14.75 -46.39 31.22
CA ALA A 452 14.31 -46.98 32.48
C ALA A 452 13.93 -48.45 32.30
N ALA A 453 13.79 -49.19 33.40
CA ALA A 453 13.37 -50.58 33.43
C ALA A 453 12.34 -50.82 34.53
N TRP A 454 11.28 -51.56 34.20
CA TRP A 454 10.37 -52.12 35.21
C TRP A 454 11.00 -53.38 35.78
N GLU A 455 11.03 -53.50 37.10
CA GLU A 455 11.51 -54.71 37.78
C GLU A 455 10.46 -55.17 38.82
N VAL A 456 10.33 -56.49 38.97
CA VAL A 456 9.47 -57.11 40.00
C VAL A 456 10.32 -58.10 40.77
N ASP A 457 10.35 -57.97 42.09
CA ASP A 457 11.16 -58.81 42.99
C ASP A 457 12.63 -58.94 42.53
N GLY A 458 13.19 -57.85 42.01
CA GLY A 458 14.57 -57.76 41.51
C GLY A 458 14.80 -58.32 40.10
N ARG A 459 13.76 -58.73 39.36
CA ARG A 459 13.87 -59.22 37.97
C ARG A 459 13.33 -58.20 36.97
N THR A 460 14.10 -57.91 35.91
CA THR A 460 13.67 -56.98 34.85
C THR A 460 12.52 -57.56 34.02
N LEU A 461 11.41 -56.82 33.98
CA LEU A 461 10.21 -57.14 33.21
C LEU A 461 10.30 -56.56 31.78
N THR A 462 10.68 -55.28 31.65
CA THR A 462 10.88 -54.62 30.36
C THR A 462 11.79 -53.40 30.47
N ILE A 463 12.42 -53.01 29.36
CA ILE A 463 13.22 -51.79 29.23
C ILE A 463 12.44 -50.77 28.40
N ILE A 464 12.33 -49.56 28.92
CA ILE A 464 11.68 -48.41 28.30
C ILE A 464 12.76 -47.46 27.78
N ARG A 465 12.70 -47.15 26.50
CA ARG A 465 13.44 -46.07 25.85
C ARG A 465 12.45 -45.11 25.23
N LYS A 466 12.24 -43.95 25.85
CA LYS A 466 11.22 -42.99 25.41
C LYS A 466 11.80 -41.59 25.39
N PHE A 467 11.77 -40.94 24.24
CA PHE A 467 12.10 -39.52 24.15
C PHE A 467 10.94 -38.72 24.72
N LEU A 468 11.17 -38.05 25.85
CA LEU A 468 10.17 -37.22 26.50
C LEU A 468 10.32 -35.79 26.01
N THR A 469 9.20 -35.23 25.56
CA THR A 469 9.10 -33.82 25.18
C THR A 469 8.31 -33.08 26.25
N PHE A 470 8.70 -31.83 26.54
CA PHE A 470 8.20 -30.99 27.65
C PHE A 470 6.80 -31.34 28.12
N GLY A 471 6.75 -31.73 29.39
CA GLY A 471 5.57 -31.96 30.19
C GLY A 471 6.03 -32.07 31.64
N ASP A 472 5.15 -31.77 32.59
CA ASP A 472 5.50 -31.91 34.00
C ASP A 472 5.37 -33.35 34.49
N LEU A 473 4.83 -34.24 33.65
CA LEU A 473 4.50 -35.61 34.02
C LEU A 473 4.36 -36.49 32.77
N VAL A 474 5.02 -37.65 32.77
CA VAL A 474 4.68 -38.76 31.86
C VAL A 474 4.22 -39.94 32.70
N THR A 475 3.14 -40.55 32.24
CA THR A 475 2.62 -41.79 32.78
C THR A 475 3.20 -42.94 31.96
N LEU A 476 3.94 -43.82 32.63
CA LEU A 476 4.46 -45.06 32.05
C LEU A 476 3.84 -46.21 32.81
N THR A 477 3.39 -47.23 32.09
CA THR A 477 2.68 -48.37 32.69
C THR A 477 3.44 -49.65 32.38
N THR A 478 3.35 -50.65 33.26
CA THR A 478 3.88 -51.98 32.97
C THR A 478 3.24 -52.56 31.69
N PRO A 479 4.01 -53.28 30.85
CA PRO A 479 3.51 -53.85 29.60
C PRO A 479 2.43 -54.91 29.87
N ASP A 480 1.60 -55.19 28.87
CA ASP A 480 0.63 -56.30 28.95
C ASP A 480 1.34 -57.67 28.87
N VAL A 481 2.51 -57.73 28.23
CA VAL A 481 3.28 -58.96 28.03
C VAL A 481 4.78 -58.70 28.27
N PRO A 482 5.41 -59.39 29.24
CA PRO A 482 4.78 -60.17 30.33
C PRO A 482 4.09 -59.27 31.38
N PRO A 483 2.93 -59.66 31.95
CA PRO A 483 2.22 -58.88 32.97
C PRO A 483 2.88 -58.98 34.36
N LEU A 484 2.42 -58.17 35.32
CA LEU A 484 2.84 -58.29 36.72
C LEU A 484 2.38 -59.64 37.32
N PRO A 485 3.24 -60.39 38.02
CA PRO A 485 2.94 -61.74 38.49
C PRO A 485 1.94 -61.78 39.65
N THR A 486 0.68 -62.10 39.39
CA THR A 486 -0.40 -62.15 40.42
C THR A 486 -0.77 -63.58 40.86
N PHE A 487 0.09 -64.56 40.56
CA PHE A 487 -0.17 -65.99 40.81
C PHE A 487 0.33 -66.50 42.17
N GLU A 488 1.34 -65.86 42.75
CA GLU A 488 1.90 -66.21 44.06
C GLU A 488 1.23 -65.37 45.17
N PRO A 489 0.58 -66.00 46.17
CA PRO A 489 0.05 -65.26 47.32
C PRO A 489 1.18 -64.67 48.15
N GLY A 490 1.06 -63.38 48.50
CA GLY A 490 2.06 -62.69 49.28
C GLY A 490 2.36 -61.28 48.76
N PRO A 491 3.31 -60.58 49.40
CA PRO A 491 3.80 -59.30 48.92
C PRO A 491 4.76 -59.47 47.76
N HIS A 492 4.58 -58.67 46.72
CA HIS A 492 5.49 -58.54 45.59
C HIS A 492 5.87 -57.06 45.44
N GLN A 493 7.16 -56.79 45.25
CA GLN A 493 7.67 -55.42 45.11
C GLN A 493 7.92 -55.08 43.65
N VAL A 494 7.37 -53.95 43.21
CA VAL A 494 7.61 -53.39 41.89
C VAL A 494 8.51 -52.16 42.04
N THR A 495 9.61 -52.15 41.29
CA THR A 495 10.54 -51.02 41.21
C THR A 495 10.60 -50.48 39.78
N PHE A 496 10.91 -49.19 39.68
CA PHE A 496 11.14 -48.49 38.41
C PHE A 496 12.56 -47.94 38.39
N ARG A 497 13.46 -48.66 37.72
CA ARG A 497 14.89 -48.35 37.72
C ARG A 497 15.23 -47.44 36.55
N ILE A 498 15.78 -46.27 36.81
CA ILE A 498 16.14 -45.30 35.77
C ILE A 498 17.64 -45.33 35.51
N THR A 499 18.04 -45.44 34.24
CA THR A 499 19.45 -45.46 33.82
C THR A 499 19.88 -44.16 33.17
N SER A 500 18.96 -43.39 32.57
CA SER A 500 19.28 -42.08 31.99
C SER A 500 18.06 -41.15 31.95
N PRO A 501 18.17 -39.89 32.41
CA PRO A 501 19.27 -39.33 33.21
C PRO A 501 19.30 -39.98 34.60
N PRO A 502 20.43 -39.92 35.33
CA PRO A 502 20.51 -40.45 36.69
C PRO A 502 19.44 -39.78 37.58
N ALA A 503 18.61 -40.57 38.25
CA ALA A 503 17.68 -40.05 39.24
C ALA A 503 18.47 -39.52 40.45
N THR A 504 18.19 -38.28 40.89
CA THR A 504 18.84 -37.65 42.05
C THR A 504 18.12 -37.91 43.37
N PHE A 505 17.10 -38.77 43.34
CA PHE A 505 16.25 -39.15 44.46
C PHE A 505 15.99 -40.65 44.41
N GLU A 506 15.71 -41.24 45.57
CA GLU A 506 15.29 -42.64 45.66
C GLU A 506 13.85 -42.79 45.20
N ILE A 507 13.59 -43.84 44.42
CA ILE A 507 12.25 -44.20 43.95
C ILE A 507 11.76 -45.34 44.85
N PRO A 508 10.84 -45.09 45.80
CA PRO A 508 10.39 -46.13 46.69
C PRO A 508 9.64 -47.22 45.90
N PRO A 509 9.91 -48.51 46.18
CA PRO A 509 9.14 -49.59 45.58
C PRO A 509 7.68 -49.49 46.01
N ILE A 510 6.79 -49.96 45.14
CA ILE A 510 5.37 -50.17 45.50
C ILE A 510 5.10 -51.64 45.67
N THR A 511 4.26 -51.97 46.64
CA THR A 511 4.01 -53.35 47.03
C THR A 511 2.59 -53.73 46.67
N TYR A 512 2.40 -54.80 45.92
CA TYR A 512 1.07 -55.41 45.82
C TYR A 512 1.01 -56.68 46.64
N PHE A 513 -0.11 -56.86 47.33
CA PHE A 513 -0.40 -58.04 48.12
C PHE A 513 -1.43 -58.88 47.38
N VAL A 514 -1.07 -60.12 47.07
CA VAL A 514 -2.02 -61.05 46.49
C VAL A 514 -2.81 -61.72 47.62
N THR A 515 -4.09 -61.37 47.76
CA THR A 515 -5.01 -61.83 48.82
C THR A 515 -5.48 -63.26 48.64
N ALA A 516 -5.80 -63.88 49.78
CA ALA A 516 -6.84 -64.91 49.87
C ALA A 516 -8.22 -64.22 50.00
N ALA A 517 -9.24 -64.67 49.27
CA ALA A 517 -10.51 -63.97 48.98
C ALA A 517 -11.38 -63.46 50.18
N SER A 518 -12.13 -62.33 50.05
CA SER A 518 -13.14 -61.82 51.05
C SER A 518 -14.29 -60.85 50.52
N LYS A 519 -15.13 -60.25 51.42
CA LYS A 519 -16.64 -60.15 51.56
C LYS A 519 -17.41 -58.87 51.01
N ALA A 520 -18.76 -58.88 50.88
CA ALA A 520 -19.63 -57.99 50.04
C ALA A 520 -20.50 -56.86 50.72
N ALA A 521 -20.87 -55.80 49.96
CA ALA A 521 -21.56 -54.53 50.35
C ALA A 521 -23.12 -54.54 50.28
N GLU A 522 -23.80 -53.55 50.91
CA GLU A 522 -25.27 -53.35 50.89
C GLU A 522 -25.79 -52.74 49.57
N ALA A 523 -27.02 -53.06 49.15
CA ALA A 523 -27.53 -52.78 47.79
C ALA A 523 -28.41 -51.52 47.67
N ILE A 524 -28.13 -50.64 46.70
CA ILE A 524 -28.94 -49.46 46.34
C ILE A 524 -29.92 -49.80 45.19
N GLU A 525 -31.19 -49.41 45.32
CA GLU A 525 -32.24 -49.64 44.32
C GLU A 525 -32.37 -48.45 43.33
N LEU A 526 -32.20 -48.69 42.03
CA LEU A 526 -32.34 -47.67 40.97
C LEU A 526 -33.80 -47.52 40.50
N ILE A 527 -34.26 -46.30 40.25
CA ILE A 527 -35.65 -45.99 39.85
C ILE A 527 -35.73 -45.67 38.35
N ALA A 528 -35.09 -44.59 37.90
CA ALA A 528 -35.11 -44.13 36.51
C ALA A 528 -33.71 -43.68 36.05
N PRO A 529 -33.35 -43.79 34.77
CA PRO A 529 -34.08 -44.51 33.73
C PRO A 529 -34.14 -46.03 34.02
N ALA A 530 -35.17 -46.71 33.50
CA ALA A 530 -35.28 -48.16 33.69
C ALA A 530 -34.06 -48.89 33.08
N ASP A 531 -33.79 -50.12 33.52
CA ASP A 531 -32.71 -50.89 32.89
C ASP A 531 -32.99 -51.08 31.39
N LYS A 532 -31.97 -50.83 30.58
CA LYS A 532 -31.99 -50.82 29.11
C LYS A 532 -32.94 -49.78 28.50
N ALA A 533 -33.30 -48.74 29.26
CA ALA A 533 -34.15 -47.67 28.74
C ALA A 533 -33.45 -46.86 27.64
N ARG A 534 -34.27 -46.31 26.74
CA ARG A 534 -33.85 -45.37 25.70
C ARG A 534 -34.08 -43.95 26.20
N LEU A 535 -33.06 -43.08 26.09
CA LEU A 535 -33.21 -41.66 26.41
C LEU A 535 -33.55 -40.88 25.12
N PRO A 536 -34.79 -40.36 24.97
CA PRO A 536 -35.27 -39.81 23.70
C PRO A 536 -34.95 -38.33 23.49
N GLN A 537 -34.56 -37.58 24.53
CA GLN A 537 -34.40 -36.12 24.48
C GLN A 537 -33.24 -35.63 25.37
N PRO A 538 -32.65 -34.47 25.04
CA PRO A 538 -31.83 -33.68 25.95
C PRO A 538 -32.52 -33.42 27.31
N GLY A 539 -31.80 -33.55 28.43
CA GLY A 539 -32.28 -33.25 29.79
C GLY A 539 -32.89 -34.42 30.57
N ALA A 540 -32.56 -35.67 30.23
CA ALA A 540 -33.08 -36.84 30.95
C ALA A 540 -32.58 -36.92 32.41
N ALA A 541 -33.48 -37.30 33.34
CA ALA A 541 -33.20 -37.42 34.76
C ALA A 541 -32.88 -38.88 35.19
N PHE A 542 -31.90 -39.02 36.07
CA PHE A 542 -31.51 -40.25 36.78
C PHE A 542 -32.03 -40.18 38.22
N GLU A 543 -32.66 -41.23 38.71
CA GLU A 543 -33.37 -41.30 40.00
C GLU A 543 -33.13 -42.66 40.69
N TRP A 544 -32.96 -42.68 42.01
CA TRP A 544 -32.75 -43.88 42.84
C TRP A 544 -33.38 -43.76 44.22
N LYS A 545 -33.46 -44.87 44.97
CA LYS A 545 -33.96 -44.90 46.34
C LYS A 545 -32.84 -44.61 47.34
N GLY A 546 -33.11 -43.79 48.35
CA GLY A 546 -32.14 -43.48 49.40
C GLY A 546 -31.89 -44.67 50.35
N VAL A 547 -30.65 -44.78 50.85
CA VAL A 547 -30.22 -45.74 51.87
C VAL A 547 -29.84 -44.98 53.15
N ALA A 548 -30.19 -45.52 54.32
CA ALA A 548 -29.83 -44.93 55.61
C ALA A 548 -28.29 -44.93 55.77
N GLU A 549 -27.74 -43.96 56.50
CA GLU A 549 -26.28 -43.80 56.75
C GLU A 549 -25.41 -43.34 55.56
N VAL A 550 -25.98 -43.15 54.36
CA VAL A 550 -25.28 -42.52 53.23
C VAL A 550 -25.26 -40.98 53.37
N ALA A 551 -24.07 -40.38 53.38
CA ALA A 551 -23.87 -38.93 53.45
C ALA A 551 -23.96 -38.25 52.07
N GLN A 552 -23.49 -38.92 51.01
CA GLN A 552 -23.52 -38.42 49.63
C GLN A 552 -23.57 -39.56 48.61
N TYR A 553 -24.18 -39.30 47.44
CA TYR A 553 -24.20 -40.24 46.32
C TYR A 553 -23.25 -39.80 45.20
N ARG A 554 -22.59 -40.78 44.59
CA ARG A 554 -21.86 -40.61 43.33
C ARG A 554 -22.54 -41.39 42.22
N LEU A 555 -23.07 -40.67 41.23
CA LEU A 555 -23.55 -41.24 39.97
C LEU A 555 -22.35 -41.40 39.04
N ASP A 556 -22.10 -42.61 38.57
CA ASP A 556 -21.07 -42.92 37.59
C ASP A 556 -21.75 -43.34 36.29
N VAL A 557 -21.45 -42.67 35.17
CA VAL A 557 -21.92 -43.05 33.83
C VAL A 557 -20.72 -43.41 32.98
N SER A 558 -20.64 -44.66 32.52
CA SER A 558 -19.57 -45.18 31.66
C SER A 558 -20.13 -45.70 30.34
N GLU A 559 -19.28 -45.87 29.35
CA GLU A 559 -19.64 -46.74 28.21
C GLU A 559 -19.84 -48.17 28.72
N GLU A 560 -20.72 -48.95 28.11
CA GLU A 560 -21.05 -50.29 28.62
C GLU A 560 -19.83 -51.20 28.79
N GLU A 561 -18.82 -51.06 27.92
CA GLU A 561 -17.58 -51.85 27.94
C GLU A 561 -16.39 -51.11 28.58
N ALA A 562 -16.59 -49.86 29.04
CA ALA A 562 -15.56 -49.09 29.69
C ALA A 562 -15.69 -49.18 31.21
N ASP A 563 -14.58 -49.49 31.87
CA ASP A 563 -14.49 -49.51 33.33
C ASP A 563 -14.33 -48.11 33.94
N THR A 564 -13.95 -47.13 33.13
CA THR A 564 -13.88 -45.72 33.52
C THR A 564 -15.18 -44.97 33.22
N PRO A 565 -15.74 -44.22 34.19
CA PRO A 565 -16.87 -43.35 33.92
C PRO A 565 -16.49 -42.24 32.94
N LEU A 566 -17.32 -42.05 31.92
CA LEU A 566 -17.27 -40.88 31.03
C LEU A 566 -17.44 -39.59 31.80
N PHE A 567 -18.33 -39.65 32.81
CA PHE A 567 -18.44 -38.62 33.81
C PHE A 567 -18.99 -39.21 35.11
N SER A 568 -18.67 -38.53 36.20
CA SER A 568 -19.22 -38.80 37.52
C SER A 568 -19.85 -37.51 38.06
N ALA A 569 -20.98 -37.65 38.73
CA ALA A 569 -21.67 -36.54 39.39
C ALA A 569 -21.86 -36.85 40.87
N LEU A 570 -21.36 -35.97 41.73
CA LEU A 570 -21.57 -36.03 43.17
C LEU A 570 -22.80 -35.22 43.54
N VAL A 571 -23.79 -35.88 44.15
CA VAL A 571 -25.09 -35.26 44.48
C VAL A 571 -25.55 -35.65 45.88
N LYS A 572 -26.24 -34.72 46.54
CA LYS A 572 -26.89 -34.96 47.84
C LYS A 572 -28.32 -35.46 47.69
N GLU A 573 -28.95 -35.15 46.56
CA GLU A 573 -30.31 -35.54 46.24
C GLU A 573 -30.31 -36.91 45.55
N THR A 574 -31.46 -37.58 45.54
CA THR A 574 -31.65 -38.88 44.87
C THR A 574 -32.07 -38.74 43.40
N ARG A 575 -31.73 -37.59 42.78
CA ARG A 575 -32.08 -37.23 41.41
C ARG A 575 -30.97 -36.41 40.75
N TYR A 576 -30.71 -36.63 39.47
CA TYR A 576 -29.75 -35.85 38.67
C TYR A 576 -30.21 -35.68 37.22
N SER A 577 -30.26 -34.44 36.73
CA SER A 577 -30.57 -34.13 35.32
C SER A 577 -29.28 -33.89 34.54
N MET A 578 -29.07 -34.60 33.44
CA MET A 578 -27.84 -34.48 32.65
C MET A 578 -27.77 -33.10 31.94
N PRO A 579 -26.68 -32.32 32.11
CA PRO A 579 -26.50 -31.06 31.37
C PRO A 579 -26.15 -31.27 29.88
N PRO A 580 -26.53 -30.34 28.97
CA PRO A 580 -26.26 -30.45 27.53
C PRO A 580 -24.79 -30.60 27.12
N VAL A 581 -23.85 -30.20 27.98
CA VAL A 581 -22.41 -30.37 27.72
C VAL A 581 -21.97 -31.83 27.79
N TYR A 582 -22.59 -32.65 28.66
CA TYR A 582 -22.28 -34.07 28.78
C TYR A 582 -22.97 -34.90 27.69
N GLU A 583 -24.11 -34.44 27.20
CA GLU A 583 -24.85 -35.08 26.09
C GLU A 583 -24.07 -35.05 24.77
N ARG A 584 -23.27 -34.01 24.53
CA ARG A 584 -22.39 -33.92 23.35
C ARG A 584 -21.31 -34.99 23.31
N ASN A 585 -21.00 -35.60 24.45
CA ASN A 585 -20.01 -36.66 24.56
C ASN A 585 -20.65 -38.05 24.39
N LEU A 586 -21.97 -38.14 24.25
CA LEU A 586 -22.69 -39.39 24.02
C LEU A 586 -22.90 -39.64 22.51
N VAL A 587 -22.65 -40.87 22.10
CA VAL A 587 -22.75 -41.35 20.72
C VAL A 587 -24.11 -41.98 20.49
N ILE A 588 -24.80 -41.55 19.44
CA ILE A 588 -26.14 -42.03 19.10
C ILE A 588 -26.10 -43.55 18.85
N GLY A 589 -27.03 -44.28 19.46
CA GLY A 589 -27.14 -45.74 19.40
C GLY A 589 -26.21 -46.47 20.36
N LYS A 590 -25.28 -45.77 21.03
CA LYS A 590 -24.34 -46.40 21.95
C LYS A 590 -25.00 -46.64 23.32
N ARG A 591 -24.62 -47.76 23.93
CA ARG A 591 -25.09 -48.19 25.25
C ARG A 591 -24.14 -47.71 26.32
N TYR A 592 -24.73 -47.23 27.41
CA TYR A 592 -24.04 -46.64 28.53
C TYR A 592 -24.50 -47.33 29.80
N ARG A 593 -23.55 -47.61 30.68
CA ARG A 593 -23.81 -48.14 32.00
C ARG A 593 -23.89 -46.98 32.96
N TRP A 594 -24.83 -47.04 33.90
CA TRP A 594 -24.90 -46.12 35.02
C TRP A 594 -25.09 -46.87 36.32
N GLN A 595 -24.48 -46.36 37.37
CA GLN A 595 -24.57 -46.92 38.71
C GLN A 595 -24.42 -45.82 39.76
N VAL A 596 -24.87 -46.11 40.96
CA VAL A 596 -24.83 -45.18 42.09
C VAL A 596 -24.09 -45.83 43.25
N ASN A 597 -23.11 -45.12 43.80
CA ASN A 597 -22.41 -45.51 45.02
C ASN A 597 -22.82 -44.57 46.17
N GLY A 598 -23.16 -45.14 47.31
CA GLY A 598 -23.44 -44.43 48.56
C GLY A 598 -22.17 -44.34 49.40
N LEU A 599 -21.79 -43.10 49.73
CA LEU A 599 -20.58 -42.78 50.47
C LEU A 599 -20.91 -42.35 51.90
N ASP A 600 -20.12 -42.81 52.87
CA ASP A 600 -20.15 -42.29 54.25
C ASP A 600 -19.46 -40.91 54.35
N VAL A 601 -19.39 -40.36 55.56
CA VAL A 601 -18.75 -39.05 55.83
C VAL A 601 -17.25 -39.03 55.53
N ASP A 602 -16.60 -40.19 55.50
CA ASP A 602 -15.18 -40.36 55.24
C ASP A 602 -14.88 -40.73 53.76
N GLY A 603 -15.93 -40.90 52.96
CA GLY A 603 -15.85 -41.22 51.53
C GLY A 603 -15.72 -42.71 51.20
N ASN A 604 -15.94 -43.62 52.16
CA ASN A 604 -15.95 -45.06 51.89
C ASN A 604 -17.27 -45.50 51.26
N ILE A 605 -17.22 -46.50 50.38
CA ILE A 605 -18.42 -47.10 49.79
C ILE A 605 -19.06 -48.00 50.85
N VAL A 606 -20.22 -47.58 51.33
CA VAL A 606 -21.03 -48.33 52.31
C VAL A 606 -22.25 -48.98 51.68
N ALA A 607 -22.68 -48.49 50.51
CA ALA A 607 -23.74 -49.10 49.72
C ALA A 607 -23.45 -48.91 48.21
N ALA A 608 -23.87 -49.86 47.39
CA ALA A 608 -23.68 -49.81 45.93
C ALA A 608 -24.90 -50.32 45.19
N SER A 609 -25.26 -49.67 44.09
CA SER A 609 -26.29 -50.20 43.19
C SER A 609 -25.69 -51.27 42.28
N SER A 610 -26.53 -52.20 41.81
CA SER A 610 -26.22 -52.85 40.55
C SER A 610 -26.22 -51.80 39.42
N SER A 611 -25.44 -52.05 38.39
CA SER A 611 -25.43 -51.16 37.23
C SER A 611 -26.67 -51.40 36.36
N ARG A 612 -27.17 -50.31 35.76
CA ARG A 612 -28.21 -50.35 34.73
C ARG A 612 -27.66 -49.80 33.43
N ILE A 613 -28.26 -50.22 32.33
CA ILE A 613 -27.88 -49.76 31.00
C ILE A 613 -28.90 -48.75 30.49
N PHE A 614 -28.47 -47.74 29.76
CA PHE A 614 -29.35 -46.96 28.89
C PHE A 614 -28.73 -46.84 27.50
N THR A 615 -29.57 -46.60 26.49
CA THR A 615 -29.09 -46.32 25.13
C THR A 615 -29.33 -44.84 24.82
N TRP A 616 -28.26 -44.13 24.44
CA TRP A 616 -28.38 -42.76 23.96
C TRP A 616 -28.94 -42.77 22.55
N SER A 617 -30.15 -42.26 22.35
CA SER A 617 -30.77 -42.23 21.03
C SER A 617 -31.71 -41.03 20.98
N PRO A 618 -31.15 -39.81 20.88
CA PRO A 618 -31.96 -38.61 20.76
C PRO A 618 -32.77 -38.68 19.47
N ASP A 619 -33.97 -38.11 19.48
CA ASP A 619 -34.69 -37.90 18.24
C ASP A 619 -33.87 -36.99 17.31
N PRO A 620 -33.81 -37.27 15.99
CA PRO A 620 -33.06 -36.44 15.07
C PRO A 620 -33.59 -34.99 15.09
N PRO A 621 -32.75 -33.97 14.82
CA PRO A 621 -33.17 -32.58 14.87
C PRO A 621 -34.39 -32.33 13.99
N ILE A 622 -35.40 -31.65 14.54
CA ILE A 622 -36.64 -31.33 13.82
C ILE A 622 -36.28 -30.53 12.54
N GLY A 623 -36.98 -30.81 11.43
CA GLY A 623 -36.75 -30.15 10.15
C GLY A 623 -35.66 -30.77 9.26
N THR A 624 -34.92 -31.80 9.72
CA THR A 624 -33.88 -32.48 8.92
C THR A 624 -34.35 -33.76 8.21
N PHE A 625 -35.59 -34.18 8.43
CA PHE A 625 -36.21 -35.39 7.88
C PHE A 625 -37.73 -35.21 7.76
N VAL A 626 -38.39 -36.01 6.92
CA VAL A 626 -39.85 -36.01 6.76
C VAL A 626 -40.49 -36.48 8.07
N PRO A 627 -41.34 -35.66 8.73
CA PRO A 627 -41.95 -36.02 10.00
C PRO A 627 -42.67 -37.36 9.92
N ARG A 628 -42.53 -38.16 10.98
CA ARG A 628 -43.19 -39.47 11.15
C ARG A 628 -42.79 -40.56 10.14
N GLN A 629 -41.81 -40.33 9.25
CA GLN A 629 -41.35 -41.32 8.29
C GLN A 629 -39.96 -41.90 8.61
N VAL A 630 -39.84 -43.22 8.43
CA VAL A 630 -38.60 -43.99 8.59
C VAL A 630 -38.35 -44.82 7.33
N LEU A 631 -37.13 -44.77 6.80
CA LEU A 631 -36.66 -45.75 5.81
C LEU A 631 -36.10 -46.96 6.54
N ALA A 632 -36.53 -48.16 6.16
CA ALA A 632 -35.89 -49.41 6.55
C ALA A 632 -35.41 -50.15 5.31
N ALA A 633 -34.17 -50.63 5.35
CA ALA A 633 -33.57 -51.46 4.32
C ALA A 633 -33.65 -52.92 4.71
N LEU A 634 -34.12 -53.75 3.77
CA LEU A 634 -34.19 -55.20 3.85
C LEU A 634 -33.25 -55.78 2.80
N LYS A 635 -32.80 -57.03 2.98
CA LYS A 635 -32.08 -57.75 1.92
C LYS A 635 -32.99 -57.90 0.69
N ALA A 636 -32.49 -57.57 -0.50
CA ALA A 636 -33.26 -57.79 -1.72
C ALA A 636 -33.50 -59.29 -1.96
N GLY A 637 -34.62 -59.61 -2.61
CA GLY A 637 -35.06 -60.98 -2.81
C GLY A 637 -36.39 -61.03 -3.55
N PRO A 638 -36.98 -62.23 -3.74
CA PRO A 638 -38.27 -62.36 -4.41
C PRO A 638 -39.34 -61.44 -3.80
N THR A 639 -40.09 -60.73 -4.65
CA THR A 639 -41.00 -59.66 -4.24
C THR A 639 -42.05 -60.15 -3.22
N ASP A 640 -42.53 -61.38 -3.36
CA ASP A 640 -43.47 -62.02 -2.44
C ASP A 640 -42.88 -62.20 -1.03
N VAL A 641 -41.59 -62.53 -0.92
CA VAL A 641 -40.86 -62.66 0.35
C VAL A 641 -40.69 -61.30 1.02
N VAL A 642 -40.27 -60.28 0.25
CA VAL A 642 -40.09 -58.91 0.76
C VAL A 642 -41.42 -58.33 1.26
N VAL A 643 -42.51 -58.49 0.49
CA VAL A 643 -43.85 -58.04 0.87
C VAL A 643 -44.33 -58.73 2.15
N LYS A 644 -44.07 -60.02 2.32
CA LYS A 644 -44.42 -60.76 3.54
C LYS A 644 -43.69 -60.21 4.78
N ILE A 645 -42.40 -59.89 4.65
CA ILE A 645 -41.59 -59.27 5.70
C ILE A 645 -42.11 -57.86 6.03
N VAL A 646 -42.35 -57.02 5.02
CA VAL A 646 -42.87 -55.66 5.22
C VAL A 646 -44.21 -55.67 5.97
N ASN A 647 -45.14 -56.53 5.58
CA ASN A 647 -46.45 -56.64 6.24
C ASN A 647 -46.34 -57.16 7.69
N ASP A 648 -45.36 -58.01 7.96
CA ASP A 648 -45.09 -58.50 9.30
C ASP A 648 -44.51 -57.41 10.21
N LEU A 649 -43.53 -56.65 9.70
CA LEU A 649 -42.98 -55.47 10.38
C LEU A 649 -44.06 -54.40 10.63
N ALA A 650 -44.91 -54.13 9.64
CA ALA A 650 -46.01 -53.17 9.77
C ALA A 650 -46.96 -53.51 10.92
N ARG A 651 -47.36 -54.78 11.05
CA ARG A 651 -48.19 -55.25 12.17
C ARG A 651 -47.44 -55.21 13.50
N ARG A 652 -46.20 -55.69 13.52
CA ARG A 652 -45.39 -55.82 14.74
C ARG A 652 -45.08 -54.47 15.38
N TYR A 653 -44.80 -53.45 14.57
CA TYR A 653 -44.38 -52.13 15.03
C TYR A 653 -45.50 -51.07 14.95
N ALA A 654 -46.72 -51.46 14.59
CA ALA A 654 -47.88 -50.56 14.43
C ALA A 654 -47.58 -49.36 13.52
N VAL A 655 -47.04 -49.64 12.33
CA VAL A 655 -46.67 -48.65 11.31
C VAL A 655 -47.36 -48.96 9.98
N HIS A 656 -47.53 -47.93 9.15
CA HIS A 656 -48.07 -48.09 7.79
C HIS A 656 -46.95 -48.04 6.75
N PRO A 657 -46.77 -49.09 5.92
CA PRO A 657 -45.84 -49.03 4.80
C PRO A 657 -46.43 -48.13 3.71
N LEU A 658 -45.74 -47.04 3.39
CA LEU A 658 -46.17 -46.10 2.35
C LEU A 658 -45.76 -46.57 0.96
N ARG A 659 -44.51 -47.04 0.83
CA ARG A 659 -43.94 -47.52 -0.44
C ARG A 659 -42.75 -48.42 -0.19
N THR A 660 -42.54 -49.36 -1.11
CA THR A 660 -41.38 -50.25 -1.15
C THR A 660 -40.75 -50.19 -2.54
N PHE A 661 -39.43 -50.08 -2.62
CA PHE A 661 -38.68 -50.06 -3.88
C PHE A 661 -37.31 -50.71 -3.71
N GLU A 662 -36.76 -51.29 -4.78
CA GLU A 662 -35.46 -51.96 -4.75
C GLU A 662 -34.34 -51.07 -5.29
N LEU A 663 -33.19 -51.10 -4.62
CA LEU A 663 -31.94 -50.49 -5.06
C LEU A 663 -30.98 -51.60 -5.53
N LYS A 664 -31.13 -51.98 -6.81
CA LYS A 664 -30.40 -53.11 -7.41
C LYS A 664 -28.88 -53.00 -7.32
N SER A 665 -28.33 -51.77 -7.31
CA SER A 665 -26.89 -51.53 -7.25
C SER A 665 -26.24 -51.94 -5.94
N ILE A 666 -27.02 -52.08 -4.87
CA ILE A 666 -26.53 -52.44 -3.53
C ILE A 666 -27.33 -53.61 -2.91
N ASP A 667 -28.15 -54.30 -3.71
CA ASP A 667 -28.90 -55.50 -3.31
C ASP A 667 -29.80 -55.31 -2.06
N VAL A 668 -30.48 -54.16 -1.95
CA VAL A 668 -31.43 -53.88 -0.87
C VAL A 668 -32.83 -53.49 -1.36
N ALA A 669 -33.85 -53.89 -0.62
CA ALA A 669 -35.21 -53.39 -0.74
C ALA A 669 -35.47 -52.34 0.34
N ILE A 670 -35.81 -51.12 -0.06
CA ILE A 670 -36.16 -50.03 0.85
C ILE A 670 -37.66 -49.98 1.03
N VAL A 671 -38.12 -49.93 2.28
CA VAL A 671 -39.50 -49.63 2.65
C VAL A 671 -39.55 -48.31 3.43
N VAL A 672 -40.51 -47.46 3.09
CA VAL A 672 -40.80 -46.23 3.83
C VAL A 672 -42.00 -46.51 4.74
N PHE A 673 -41.79 -46.48 6.05
CA PHE A 673 -42.82 -46.62 7.07
C PHE A 673 -43.25 -45.26 7.60
N GLU A 674 -44.56 -45.08 7.79
CA GLU A 674 -45.14 -43.97 8.54
C GLU A 674 -45.62 -44.46 9.92
N ILE A 675 -45.30 -43.69 10.95
CA ILE A 675 -45.75 -43.99 12.32
C ILE A 675 -47.25 -43.72 12.41
N SER A 676 -48.02 -44.70 12.91
CA SER A 676 -49.49 -44.58 13.05
C SER A 676 -49.95 -44.15 14.45
N GLY A 677 -49.07 -44.20 15.46
CA GLY A 677 -49.38 -43.91 16.89
C GLY A 677 -48.51 -42.82 17.55
N PRO A 678 -48.46 -42.74 18.90
CA PRO A 678 -47.71 -41.72 19.66
C PRO A 678 -46.18 -41.90 19.69
N GLY A 679 -45.62 -42.72 18.79
CA GLY A 679 -44.18 -42.99 18.70
C GLY A 679 -43.40 -41.88 17.98
N SER A 680 -42.10 -41.79 18.27
CA SER A 680 -41.16 -40.89 17.58
C SER A 680 -40.38 -41.61 16.47
N VAL A 681 -39.84 -40.86 15.51
CA VAL A 681 -38.97 -41.39 14.44
C VAL A 681 -37.78 -42.14 15.02
N GLY A 682 -37.14 -41.59 16.06
CA GLY A 682 -36.04 -42.27 16.73
C GLY A 682 -36.46 -43.59 17.39
N SER A 683 -37.64 -43.64 18.02
CA SER A 683 -38.12 -44.86 18.68
C SER A 683 -38.41 -45.99 17.68
N LEU A 684 -38.93 -45.66 16.50
CA LEU A 684 -39.20 -46.62 15.43
C LEU A 684 -37.91 -47.12 14.77
N ILE A 685 -36.93 -46.23 14.51
CA ILE A 685 -35.63 -46.61 13.95
C ILE A 685 -34.95 -47.66 14.83
N PHE A 686 -34.90 -47.42 16.13
CA PHE A 686 -34.32 -48.36 17.09
C PHE A 686 -35.06 -49.71 17.08
N ALA A 687 -36.40 -49.68 17.09
CA ALA A 687 -37.21 -50.88 17.07
C ALA A 687 -37.04 -51.71 15.79
N LEU A 688 -36.89 -51.05 14.64
CA LEU A 688 -36.65 -51.69 13.34
C LEU A 688 -35.21 -52.20 13.22
N GLN A 689 -34.20 -51.45 13.65
CA GLN A 689 -32.78 -51.88 13.63
C GLN A 689 -32.52 -53.13 14.48
N ALA A 690 -33.35 -53.40 15.48
CA ALA A 690 -33.25 -54.61 16.30
C ALA A 690 -33.88 -55.87 15.64
N ASP A 691 -34.65 -55.72 14.55
CA ASP A 691 -35.18 -56.87 13.81
C ASP A 691 -34.09 -57.44 12.89
N PRO A 692 -33.73 -58.74 12.98
CA PRO A 692 -32.64 -59.32 12.19
C PRO A 692 -32.89 -59.32 10.68
N ARG A 693 -34.12 -59.02 10.24
CA ARG A 693 -34.49 -58.90 8.81
C ARG A 693 -34.24 -57.49 8.27
N VAL A 694 -34.02 -56.51 9.13
CA VAL A 694 -33.74 -55.11 8.78
C VAL A 694 -32.22 -54.90 8.81
N LEU A 695 -31.65 -54.56 7.66
CA LEU A 695 -30.22 -54.29 7.51
C LEU A 695 -29.83 -52.97 8.18
N PHE A 696 -30.68 -51.95 8.01
CA PHE A 696 -30.59 -50.69 8.73
C PHE A 696 -31.94 -49.98 8.67
N ALA A 697 -32.20 -49.10 9.64
CA ALA A 697 -33.27 -48.12 9.55
C ALA A 697 -32.71 -46.72 9.83
N GLN A 698 -33.30 -45.72 9.20
CA GLN A 698 -32.89 -44.32 9.32
C GLN A 698 -34.09 -43.39 9.11
N PRO A 699 -34.00 -42.11 9.52
CA PRO A 699 -35.00 -41.13 9.15
C PRO A 699 -35.11 -41.00 7.63
N ASN A 700 -36.29 -40.61 7.14
CA ASN A 700 -36.41 -40.14 5.77
C ASN A 700 -35.81 -38.74 5.64
N TYR A 701 -34.48 -38.66 5.58
CA TYR A 701 -33.75 -37.40 5.55
C TYR A 701 -34.21 -36.51 4.41
N LEU A 702 -34.42 -35.24 4.75
CA LEU A 702 -34.56 -34.19 3.75
C LEU A 702 -33.15 -33.86 3.31
N SER A 703 -32.78 -34.26 2.10
CA SER A 703 -31.65 -33.67 1.41
C SER A 703 -32.19 -32.46 0.63
N PRO A 704 -32.06 -31.23 1.15
CA PRO A 704 -32.55 -30.06 0.45
C PRO A 704 -31.84 -29.98 -0.90
N THR A 705 -32.61 -30.25 -1.94
CA THR A 705 -32.25 -30.00 -3.32
C THR A 705 -33.09 -28.79 -3.71
N ALA A 706 -32.42 -27.72 -4.11
CA ALA A 706 -32.92 -26.34 -4.28
C ALA A 706 -32.80 -25.46 -3.02
N ALA A 707 -32.19 -24.29 -3.22
CA ALA A 707 -32.42 -23.15 -2.35
C ALA A 707 -33.94 -22.89 -2.26
N VAL A 708 -34.44 -22.42 -1.10
CA VAL A 708 -35.86 -22.06 -0.91
C VAL A 708 -36.37 -21.16 -2.04
N HIS A 709 -35.47 -20.35 -2.60
CA HIS A 709 -35.67 -19.59 -3.82
C HIS A 709 -34.71 -20.02 -4.92
N THR A 710 -35.18 -19.92 -6.15
CA THR A 710 -34.48 -20.31 -7.39
C THR A 710 -33.48 -19.27 -7.90
N ASP A 711 -33.32 -18.15 -7.19
CA ASP A 711 -32.48 -17.03 -7.61
C ASP A 711 -30.98 -17.40 -7.64
N PRO A 712 -30.22 -17.00 -8.67
CA PRO A 712 -28.84 -17.47 -8.90
C PRO A 712 -27.85 -17.21 -7.74
N LEU A 713 -28.04 -16.15 -6.96
CA LEU A 713 -27.17 -15.77 -5.83
C LEU A 713 -27.77 -16.17 -4.47
N ALA A 714 -28.92 -16.87 -4.43
CA ALA A 714 -29.59 -17.30 -3.20
C ALA A 714 -28.70 -18.17 -2.30
N SER A 715 -27.75 -18.92 -2.87
CA SER A 715 -26.79 -19.75 -2.13
C SER A 715 -25.70 -18.95 -1.41
N LEU A 716 -25.43 -17.71 -1.87
CA LEU A 716 -24.47 -16.78 -1.26
C LEU A 716 -25.09 -15.92 -0.16
N GLN A 717 -26.43 -15.93 -0.02
CA GLN A 717 -27.15 -15.17 0.99
C GLN A 717 -27.31 -15.94 2.30
N TYR A 718 -26.42 -15.67 3.27
CA TYR A 718 -26.56 -16.21 4.62
C TYR A 718 -27.60 -15.45 5.45
N GLY A 719 -27.76 -14.14 5.22
CA GLY A 719 -28.54 -13.23 6.08
C GLY A 719 -30.00 -13.67 6.29
N PRO A 720 -30.82 -13.77 5.23
CA PRO A 720 -32.20 -14.23 5.34
C PRO A 720 -32.34 -15.62 5.98
N ARG A 721 -31.37 -16.52 5.75
CA ARG A 721 -31.36 -17.88 6.34
C ARG A 721 -31.02 -17.86 7.83
N ALA A 722 -30.06 -17.04 8.24
CA ALA A 722 -29.63 -16.92 9.63
C ALA A 722 -30.75 -16.41 10.55
N ILE A 723 -31.64 -15.57 10.03
CA ILE A 723 -32.85 -15.11 10.73
C ILE A 723 -34.10 -15.95 10.40
N ARG A 724 -33.93 -17.05 9.64
CA ARG A 724 -35.00 -17.98 9.22
C ARG A 724 -36.17 -17.31 8.49
N ALA A 725 -35.91 -16.27 7.71
CA ALA A 725 -36.93 -15.59 6.90
C ALA A 725 -37.39 -16.46 5.73
N ASP A 726 -36.46 -17.19 5.11
CA ASP A 726 -36.75 -18.13 4.03
C ASP A 726 -37.78 -19.21 4.43
N GLN A 727 -37.71 -19.69 5.68
CA GLN A 727 -38.64 -20.69 6.21
C GLN A 727 -40.09 -20.19 6.32
N VAL A 728 -40.34 -18.89 6.33
CA VAL A 728 -41.69 -18.30 6.45
C VAL A 728 -42.24 -17.72 5.17
N HIS A 729 -41.48 -17.67 4.07
CA HIS A 729 -41.95 -17.12 2.79
C HIS A 729 -43.15 -17.88 2.20
N GLY A 730 -43.35 -19.16 2.56
CA GLY A 730 -44.59 -19.88 2.25
C GLY A 730 -45.84 -19.40 3.00
N ARG A 731 -45.71 -18.48 3.96
CA ARG A 731 -46.77 -17.97 4.83
C ARG A 731 -46.89 -16.45 4.80
N ALA A 732 -45.76 -15.75 4.86
CA ALA A 732 -45.67 -14.29 4.87
C ALA A 732 -44.53 -13.87 3.96
N THR A 733 -44.76 -12.83 3.16
CA THR A 733 -43.81 -12.30 2.16
C THR A 733 -43.66 -10.79 2.25
N GLY A 734 -44.35 -10.14 3.19
CA GLY A 734 -44.49 -8.68 3.31
C GLY A 734 -45.62 -8.09 2.46
N ARG A 735 -46.40 -8.94 1.78
CA ARG A 735 -47.46 -8.50 0.86
C ARG A 735 -48.50 -7.64 1.57
N GLY A 736 -48.81 -6.49 0.96
CA GLY A 736 -49.79 -5.54 1.48
C GLY A 736 -49.25 -4.60 2.57
N ILE A 737 -47.98 -4.76 2.95
CA ILE A 737 -47.28 -3.86 3.87
C ILE A 737 -46.41 -2.88 3.06
N ARG A 738 -46.32 -1.64 3.54
CA ARG A 738 -45.43 -0.62 2.99
C ARG A 738 -44.30 -0.31 3.97
N VAL A 739 -43.07 -0.33 3.47
CA VAL A 739 -41.85 0.04 4.19
C VAL A 739 -41.28 1.30 3.56
N ALA A 740 -41.11 2.37 4.34
CA ALA A 740 -40.38 3.54 3.90
C ALA A 740 -38.88 3.38 4.17
N VAL A 741 -38.07 3.56 3.14
CA VAL A 741 -36.61 3.60 3.25
C VAL A 741 -36.19 5.05 3.11
N VAL A 742 -35.91 5.69 4.25
CA VAL A 742 -35.48 7.09 4.31
C VAL A 742 -33.95 7.11 4.30
N ASP A 743 -33.36 7.35 3.12
CA ASP A 743 -31.93 7.12 2.85
C ASP A 743 -31.42 8.05 1.71
N THR A 744 -30.32 7.69 1.06
CA THR A 744 -29.69 8.28 -0.14
C THR A 744 -30.51 8.09 -1.42
N GLY A 745 -31.51 7.21 -1.41
CA GLY A 745 -32.35 6.91 -2.59
C GLY A 745 -32.08 5.51 -3.11
N ILE A 746 -32.99 5.02 -3.97
CA ILE A 746 -33.01 3.64 -4.44
C ILE A 746 -33.00 3.62 -5.97
N ASP A 747 -32.17 2.75 -6.54
CA ASP A 747 -32.22 2.39 -7.97
C ASP A 747 -33.51 1.65 -8.30
N ALA A 748 -34.54 2.44 -8.61
CA ALA A 748 -35.85 1.96 -9.00
C ALA A 748 -35.86 1.23 -10.35
N ARG A 749 -34.77 1.27 -11.13
CA ARG A 749 -34.63 0.49 -12.37
C ARG A 749 -33.95 -0.84 -12.15
N HIS A 750 -33.38 -1.08 -10.96
CA HIS A 750 -32.74 -2.34 -10.62
C HIS A 750 -33.73 -3.50 -10.88
N PRO A 751 -33.38 -4.51 -11.70
CA PRO A 751 -34.32 -5.55 -12.13
C PRO A 751 -34.92 -6.33 -10.98
N ASP A 752 -34.19 -6.44 -9.88
CA ASP A 752 -34.59 -7.14 -8.67
C ASP A 752 -35.45 -6.29 -7.70
N LEU A 753 -35.61 -4.98 -7.95
CA LEU A 753 -36.33 -4.04 -7.08
C LEU A 753 -37.48 -3.29 -7.76
N ARG A 754 -37.45 -3.10 -9.08
CA ARG A 754 -38.34 -2.17 -9.81
C ARG A 754 -39.83 -2.38 -9.54
N ASP A 755 -40.27 -3.62 -9.32
CA ASP A 755 -41.69 -3.96 -9.08
C ASP A 755 -42.07 -3.93 -7.60
N ARG A 756 -41.17 -3.48 -6.74
CA ARG A 756 -41.39 -3.26 -5.29
C ARG A 756 -41.45 -1.78 -4.96
N ILE A 757 -40.87 -0.90 -5.78
CA ILE A 757 -40.93 0.54 -5.55
C ILE A 757 -42.32 1.07 -5.88
N VAL A 758 -43.10 1.43 -4.86
CA VAL A 758 -44.47 1.94 -5.04
C VAL A 758 -44.54 3.47 -5.00
N ARG A 759 -43.51 4.13 -4.45
CA ARG A 759 -43.38 5.58 -4.40
C ARG A 759 -41.92 6.00 -4.41
N ARG A 760 -41.63 7.15 -5.00
CA ARG A 760 -40.32 7.82 -4.97
C ARG A 760 -40.51 9.30 -4.66
N VAL A 761 -39.70 9.83 -3.76
CA VAL A 761 -39.70 11.27 -3.42
C VAL A 761 -38.29 11.73 -3.05
N ASN A 762 -37.97 12.98 -3.37
CA ASN A 762 -36.70 13.61 -3.01
C ASN A 762 -36.93 14.79 -2.06
N PHE A 763 -36.25 14.76 -0.91
CA PHE A 763 -36.25 15.83 0.10
C PHE A 763 -34.87 16.47 0.30
N VAL A 764 -33.88 16.13 -0.53
CA VAL A 764 -32.61 16.85 -0.56
C VAL A 764 -32.81 18.17 -1.32
N PRO A 765 -32.66 19.34 -0.66
CA PRO A 765 -32.99 20.62 -1.28
C PRO A 765 -32.12 20.94 -2.50
N GLY A 766 -32.74 21.45 -3.56
CA GLY A 766 -32.04 21.95 -4.76
C GLY A 766 -31.46 20.86 -5.67
N GLU A 767 -31.80 19.59 -5.44
CA GLU A 767 -31.31 18.47 -6.24
C GLU A 767 -32.44 17.75 -6.97
N GLU A 768 -32.14 17.23 -8.15
CA GLU A 768 -33.01 16.28 -8.83
C GLU A 768 -32.92 14.90 -8.18
N PHE A 769 -33.92 14.06 -8.41
CA PHE A 769 -33.88 12.69 -7.94
C PHE A 769 -32.79 11.92 -8.70
N ILE A 770 -31.74 11.48 -8.01
CA ILE A 770 -30.70 10.62 -8.58
C ILE A 770 -31.13 9.17 -8.43
N GLU A 771 -31.18 8.44 -9.56
CA GLU A 771 -31.69 7.06 -9.55
C GLU A 771 -30.67 6.07 -8.99
N GLU A 772 -29.38 6.27 -9.17
CA GLU A 772 -28.35 5.27 -8.89
C GLU A 772 -27.52 5.62 -7.63
N GLU A 773 -28.16 5.73 -6.46
CA GLU A 773 -27.45 5.93 -5.19
C GLU A 773 -27.25 4.58 -4.45
N THR A 774 -26.01 4.32 -4.02
CA THR A 774 -25.58 3.01 -3.55
C THR A 774 -26.28 2.59 -2.26
N HIS A 775 -26.20 3.37 -1.18
CA HIS A 775 -26.59 2.90 0.16
C HIS A 775 -28.07 2.53 0.28
N GLY A 776 -28.97 3.39 -0.20
CA GLY A 776 -30.40 3.07 -0.19
C GLY A 776 -30.74 1.87 -1.06
N THR A 777 -30.03 1.66 -2.17
CA THR A 777 -30.14 0.45 -3.00
C THR A 777 -29.67 -0.81 -2.26
N LEU A 778 -28.57 -0.75 -1.50
CA LEU A 778 -28.12 -1.87 -0.65
C LEU A 778 -29.19 -2.25 0.37
N VAL A 779 -29.77 -1.25 1.04
CA VAL A 779 -30.82 -1.43 2.07
C VAL A 779 -32.10 -1.99 1.46
N ALA A 780 -32.53 -1.48 0.31
CA ALA A 780 -33.72 -1.95 -0.39
C ALA A 780 -33.61 -3.41 -0.82
N GLY A 781 -32.44 -3.86 -1.29
CA GLY A 781 -32.17 -5.25 -1.65
C GLY A 781 -32.40 -6.22 -0.50
N VAL A 782 -31.86 -5.90 0.68
CA VAL A 782 -32.04 -6.71 1.90
C VAL A 782 -33.51 -6.82 2.28
N ILE A 783 -34.26 -5.70 2.20
CA ILE A 783 -35.67 -5.68 2.60
C ILE A 783 -36.54 -6.43 1.57
N ALA A 784 -36.40 -6.13 0.28
CA ALA A 784 -37.47 -6.37 -0.69
C ALA A 784 -37.03 -6.99 -2.03
N ALA A 785 -35.78 -7.39 -2.21
CA ALA A 785 -35.39 -8.04 -3.47
C ALA A 785 -36.34 -9.20 -3.81
N ARG A 786 -36.70 -9.32 -5.09
CA ARG A 786 -37.78 -10.18 -5.52
C ARG A 786 -37.33 -11.63 -5.50
N ALA A 787 -38.02 -12.45 -4.73
CA ALA A 787 -37.84 -13.90 -4.79
C ALA A 787 -38.32 -14.50 -6.13
N ASP A 788 -37.64 -15.56 -6.56
CA ASP A 788 -38.01 -16.46 -7.65
C ASP A 788 -38.24 -15.77 -9.00
N ASN A 789 -37.47 -14.72 -9.28
CA ASN A 789 -37.48 -14.02 -10.57
C ASN A 789 -36.35 -14.48 -11.50
N ALA A 790 -35.54 -15.46 -11.06
CA ALA A 790 -34.36 -15.99 -11.75
C ALA A 790 -33.23 -14.96 -11.93
N ILE A 791 -33.20 -13.92 -11.10
CA ILE A 791 -32.22 -12.83 -11.13
C ILE A 791 -31.69 -12.64 -9.72
N GLY A 792 -30.38 -12.54 -9.56
CA GLY A 792 -29.83 -12.00 -8.32
C GLY A 792 -30.20 -12.76 -7.06
N ILE A 793 -30.84 -12.06 -6.13
CA ILE A 793 -31.04 -12.42 -4.73
C ILE A 793 -32.53 -12.38 -4.35
N TYR A 794 -32.86 -12.68 -3.10
CA TYR A 794 -34.19 -12.44 -2.52
C TYR A 794 -34.07 -11.63 -1.21
N GLY A 795 -35.05 -10.77 -0.95
CA GLY A 795 -35.14 -9.97 0.27
C GLY A 795 -35.81 -10.72 1.42
N VAL A 796 -35.77 -10.14 2.62
CA VAL A 796 -36.47 -10.66 3.81
C VAL A 796 -37.99 -10.58 3.67
N ALA A 797 -38.50 -9.61 2.91
CA ALA A 797 -39.93 -9.42 2.64
C ALA A 797 -40.14 -9.19 1.13
N PRO A 798 -40.02 -10.26 0.30
CA PRO A 798 -39.90 -10.14 -1.16
C PRO A 798 -41.15 -9.59 -1.88
N GLU A 799 -42.29 -9.45 -1.20
CA GLU A 799 -43.55 -8.87 -1.75
C GLU A 799 -43.97 -7.56 -1.07
N VAL A 800 -43.08 -6.95 -0.27
CA VAL A 800 -43.36 -5.65 0.36
C VAL A 800 -43.29 -4.49 -0.63
N GLY A 801 -44.11 -3.46 -0.41
CA GLY A 801 -44.03 -2.20 -1.16
C GLY A 801 -43.04 -1.24 -0.52
N LEU A 802 -42.08 -0.72 -1.28
CA LEU A 802 -41.09 0.26 -0.82
C LEU A 802 -41.50 1.69 -1.18
N LEU A 803 -41.47 2.57 -0.18
CA LEU A 803 -41.43 4.02 -0.39
C LEU A 803 -39.96 4.45 -0.40
N ALA A 804 -39.44 4.80 -1.58
CA ALA A 804 -38.07 5.26 -1.76
C ALA A 804 -38.00 6.77 -1.42
N VAL A 805 -37.58 7.07 -0.19
CA VAL A 805 -37.55 8.42 0.34
C VAL A 805 -36.11 8.91 0.39
N ARG A 806 -35.70 9.71 -0.60
CA ARG A 806 -34.36 10.29 -0.64
C ARG A 806 -34.29 11.50 0.30
N ALA A 807 -33.73 11.29 1.49
CA ALA A 807 -33.55 12.30 2.54
C ALA A 807 -32.08 12.64 2.81
N CYS A 808 -31.17 11.82 2.30
CA CYS A 808 -29.73 11.98 2.45
C CYS A 808 -29.10 12.20 1.07
N ARG A 809 -28.03 12.98 1.02
CA ARG A 809 -27.18 13.12 -0.16
C ARG A 809 -26.07 12.08 -0.09
N ALA A 810 -25.90 11.21 -1.08
CA ALA A 810 -24.71 10.38 -1.16
C ALA A 810 -23.42 11.21 -1.23
N ALA A 811 -22.37 10.77 -0.55
CA ALA A 811 -21.06 11.43 -0.58
C ALA A 811 -20.39 11.29 -1.96
N ALA A 812 -20.62 10.16 -2.63
CA ALA A 812 -20.32 9.94 -4.04
C ALA A 812 -21.27 8.88 -4.61
N LYS A 813 -21.45 8.86 -5.94
CA LYS A 813 -22.42 7.98 -6.62
C LYS A 813 -22.23 6.49 -6.31
N ASP A 814 -20.97 6.05 -6.19
CA ASP A 814 -20.54 4.67 -5.99
C ASP A 814 -20.21 4.33 -4.52
N ARG A 815 -20.49 5.26 -3.60
CA ARG A 815 -20.11 5.15 -2.19
C ARG A 815 -21.33 5.00 -1.28
N PRO A 816 -21.28 4.10 -0.28
CA PRO A 816 -22.39 3.92 0.65
C PRO A 816 -22.50 5.04 1.71
N GLU A 817 -21.51 5.93 1.82
CA GLU A 817 -21.58 7.06 2.75
C GLU A 817 -22.55 8.13 2.24
N GLY A 818 -23.34 8.71 3.14
CA GLY A 818 -24.26 9.80 2.85
C GLY A 818 -24.38 10.79 3.98
N VAL A 819 -24.82 12.02 3.66
CA VAL A 819 -25.05 13.09 4.62
C VAL A 819 -26.52 13.47 4.59
N CYS A 820 -27.17 13.33 5.74
CA CYS A 820 -28.58 13.67 5.91
C CYS A 820 -28.71 14.98 6.67
N THR A 821 -29.76 15.75 6.38
CA THR A 821 -30.15 16.90 7.21
C THR A 821 -31.35 16.55 8.07
N SER A 822 -31.48 17.18 9.24
CA SER A 822 -32.67 17.04 10.08
C SER A 822 -33.96 17.36 9.32
N GLU A 823 -33.94 18.37 8.44
CA GLU A 823 -35.06 18.69 7.56
C GLU A 823 -35.41 17.52 6.63
N GLY A 824 -34.42 16.96 5.94
CA GLY A 824 -34.62 15.85 5.00
C GLY A 824 -35.20 14.63 5.70
N ILE A 825 -34.64 14.25 6.86
CA ILE A 825 -35.14 13.13 7.66
C ILE A 825 -36.56 13.40 8.16
N ALA A 826 -36.83 14.61 8.67
CA ALA A 826 -38.14 14.97 9.18
C ALA A 826 -39.23 14.93 8.09
N ARG A 827 -38.96 15.51 6.92
CA ARG A 827 -39.86 15.41 5.75
C ARG A 827 -40.02 13.98 5.28
N GLY A 828 -38.96 13.18 5.34
CA GLY A 828 -39.01 11.79 4.96
C GLY A 828 -39.87 10.93 5.88
N ILE A 829 -39.79 11.13 7.20
CA ILE A 829 -40.67 10.49 8.18
C ILE A 829 -42.11 10.94 7.96
N ASP A 830 -42.35 12.25 7.75
CA ASP A 830 -43.69 12.77 7.51
C ASP A 830 -44.32 12.21 6.22
N ASP A 831 -43.58 12.15 5.11
CA ASP A 831 -44.06 11.54 3.86
C ASP A 831 -44.37 10.05 4.03
N ALA A 832 -43.54 9.31 4.79
CA ALA A 832 -43.79 7.91 5.10
C ALA A 832 -45.15 7.74 5.81
N LEU A 833 -45.45 8.60 6.79
CA LEU A 833 -46.73 8.58 7.52
C LEU A 833 -47.91 8.95 6.61
N MET A 834 -47.75 9.95 5.74
CA MET A 834 -48.79 10.38 4.81
C MET A 834 -49.07 9.37 3.68
N ASN A 835 -48.19 8.39 3.50
CA ASN A 835 -48.31 7.35 2.46
C ASN A 835 -48.49 5.94 3.06
N ASP A 836 -49.04 5.86 4.28
CA ASP A 836 -49.42 4.64 4.99
C ASP A 836 -48.26 3.64 5.19
N ALA A 837 -47.03 4.14 5.39
CA ALA A 837 -45.93 3.27 5.78
C ALA A 837 -46.21 2.65 7.15
N ARG A 838 -46.15 1.32 7.22
CA ARG A 838 -46.25 0.58 8.49
C ARG A 838 -44.90 0.39 9.15
N VAL A 839 -43.83 0.51 8.37
CA VAL A 839 -42.44 0.43 8.84
C VAL A 839 -41.65 1.58 8.24
N ILE A 840 -40.83 2.25 9.05
CA ILE A 840 -39.84 3.24 8.60
C ILE A 840 -38.46 2.69 8.95
N ASN A 841 -37.65 2.45 7.92
CA ASN A 841 -36.25 2.06 8.06
C ASN A 841 -35.36 3.30 8.00
N LEU A 842 -34.62 3.55 9.08
CA LEU A 842 -33.65 4.64 9.24
C LEU A 842 -32.25 4.05 9.39
N SER A 843 -31.66 3.65 8.27
CA SER A 843 -30.28 3.13 8.19
C SER A 843 -29.23 4.24 8.31
N LEU A 844 -29.47 5.20 9.20
CA LEU A 844 -28.72 6.43 9.40
C LEU A 844 -28.59 6.73 10.90
N GLY A 845 -27.64 7.60 11.25
CA GLY A 845 -27.44 8.04 12.62
C GLY A 845 -26.84 9.43 12.68
N GLY A 846 -27.28 10.23 13.64
CA GLY A 846 -26.87 11.62 13.80
C GLY A 846 -26.86 12.08 15.26
N PRO A 847 -26.57 13.37 15.49
CA PRO A 847 -26.66 13.96 16.82
C PRO A 847 -28.11 14.00 17.32
N ALA A 848 -28.27 14.24 18.63
CA ALA A 848 -29.59 14.45 19.23
C ALA A 848 -30.29 15.66 18.57
N ASP A 849 -31.59 15.48 18.31
CA ASP A 849 -32.46 16.48 17.68
C ASP A 849 -33.74 16.61 18.52
N LEU A 850 -34.35 17.80 18.56
CA LEU A 850 -35.62 18.06 19.25
C LEU A 850 -36.85 17.74 18.38
N LEU A 851 -36.70 17.70 17.06
CA LEU A 851 -37.78 17.45 16.10
C LEU A 851 -38.01 15.95 15.91
N LEU A 852 -36.95 15.17 15.69
CA LEU A 852 -37.05 13.74 15.40
C LEU A 852 -37.81 12.92 16.47
N PRO A 853 -37.60 13.13 17.79
CA PRO A 853 -38.37 12.41 18.81
C PRO A 853 -39.88 12.64 18.68
N ARG A 854 -40.30 13.87 18.36
CA ARG A 854 -41.73 14.20 18.20
C ARG A 854 -42.35 13.51 16.99
N LEU A 855 -41.60 13.38 15.89
CA LEU A 855 -42.05 12.70 14.68
C LEU A 855 -42.09 11.18 14.87
N VAL A 856 -41.08 10.61 15.54
CA VAL A 856 -41.05 9.19 15.90
C VAL A 856 -42.20 8.85 16.85
N ASP A 857 -42.44 9.66 17.89
CA ASP A 857 -43.58 9.47 18.79
C ASP A 857 -44.92 9.57 18.06
N ARG A 858 -45.01 10.46 17.05
CA ARG A 858 -46.19 10.55 16.19
C ARG A 858 -46.35 9.31 15.33
N ALA A 859 -45.27 8.78 14.75
CA ALA A 859 -45.26 7.54 13.99
C ALA A 859 -45.75 6.36 14.84
N ALA A 860 -45.24 6.24 16.06
CA ALA A 860 -45.65 5.19 16.99
C ALA A 860 -47.15 5.26 17.31
N LYS A 861 -47.68 6.47 17.60
CA LYS A 861 -49.11 6.71 17.84
C LYS A 861 -50.02 6.39 16.64
N LEU A 862 -49.47 6.43 15.42
CA LEU A 862 -50.18 6.05 14.19
C LEU A 862 -50.01 4.56 13.84
N GLY A 863 -49.32 3.77 14.69
CA GLY A 863 -49.11 2.34 14.47
C GLY A 863 -48.00 2.01 13.48
N THR A 864 -47.09 2.96 13.23
CA THR A 864 -45.91 2.80 12.37
C THR A 864 -44.70 2.45 13.22
N VAL A 865 -44.03 1.36 12.86
CA VAL A 865 -42.81 0.88 13.54
C VAL A 865 -41.58 1.59 12.95
N VAL A 866 -40.71 2.13 13.80
CA VAL A 866 -39.46 2.76 13.37
C VAL A 866 -38.29 1.85 13.74
N VAL A 867 -37.45 1.52 12.76
CA VAL A 867 -36.25 0.68 12.93
C VAL A 867 -35.04 1.51 12.53
N ALA A 868 -34.00 1.54 13.36
CA ALA A 868 -32.80 2.32 13.08
C ALA A 868 -31.50 1.55 13.33
N ALA A 869 -30.46 1.92 12.59
CA ALA A 869 -29.13 1.35 12.73
C ALA A 869 -28.45 1.83 14.03
N ALA A 870 -27.82 0.90 14.76
CA ALA A 870 -27.11 1.20 16.00
C ALA A 870 -25.90 2.14 15.84
N GLY A 871 -25.37 2.28 14.62
CA GLY A 871 -24.23 3.14 14.31
C GLY A 871 -22.92 2.38 14.15
N ASN A 872 -21.99 2.97 13.39
CA ASN A 872 -20.71 2.35 13.00
C ASN A 872 -19.49 3.10 13.57
N ALA A 873 -19.64 3.80 14.71
CA ALA A 873 -18.59 4.62 15.31
C ALA A 873 -17.68 3.85 16.29
N GLY A 874 -17.74 2.52 16.28
CA GLY A 874 -16.98 1.64 17.15
C GLY A 874 -17.56 1.47 18.56
N PRO A 875 -16.94 0.61 19.39
CA PRO A 875 -17.44 0.21 20.71
C PRO A 875 -17.69 1.35 21.70
N THR A 876 -16.98 2.47 21.54
CA THR A 876 -17.05 3.66 22.40
C THR A 876 -17.78 4.82 21.75
N GLY A 877 -18.40 4.59 20.58
CA GLY A 877 -19.23 5.57 19.90
C GLY A 877 -20.39 6.05 20.78
N ARG A 878 -20.84 7.28 20.57
CA ARG A 878 -22.06 7.78 21.23
C ARG A 878 -23.28 7.15 20.56
N ALA A 879 -24.30 6.85 21.36
CA ALA A 879 -25.58 6.37 20.86
C ALA A 879 -26.15 7.37 19.82
N PRO A 880 -26.32 6.97 18.55
CA PRO A 880 -26.79 7.86 17.51
C PRO A 880 -28.31 8.03 17.60
N TYR A 881 -28.80 9.20 17.21
CA TYR A 881 -30.23 9.44 17.05
C TYR A 881 -30.62 9.21 15.58
N PRO A 882 -31.77 8.58 15.30
CA PRO A 882 -32.86 8.27 16.24
C PRO A 882 -32.77 6.90 16.93
N ALA A 883 -31.75 6.08 16.70
CA ALA A 883 -31.63 4.76 17.33
C ALA A 883 -31.64 4.80 18.87
N ALA A 884 -31.14 5.88 19.47
CA ALA A 884 -31.16 6.06 20.92
C ALA A 884 -32.55 6.39 21.51
N LEU A 885 -33.60 6.53 20.69
CA LEU A 885 -34.94 6.86 21.16
C LEU A 885 -35.67 5.60 21.64
N PRO A 886 -36.37 5.63 22.80
CA PRO A 886 -37.03 4.44 23.36
C PRO A 886 -38.12 3.81 22.47
N THR A 887 -38.71 4.59 21.57
CA THR A 887 -39.78 4.16 20.64
C THR A 887 -39.24 3.63 19.30
N VAL A 888 -37.91 3.56 19.15
CA VAL A 888 -37.22 3.07 17.95
C VAL A 888 -36.57 1.74 18.26
N ILE A 889 -36.73 0.77 17.37
CA ILE A 889 -36.02 -0.51 17.46
C ILE A 889 -34.59 -0.30 16.94
N ALA A 890 -33.62 -0.28 17.85
CA ALA A 890 -32.20 -0.10 17.53
C ALA A 890 -31.52 -1.45 17.23
N VAL A 891 -30.88 -1.53 16.06
CA VAL A 891 -30.35 -2.81 15.55
C VAL A 891 -28.83 -2.78 15.37
N THR A 892 -28.15 -3.69 16.06
CA THR A 892 -26.71 -3.95 15.90
C THR A 892 -26.44 -5.02 14.85
N ALA A 893 -25.21 -5.06 14.33
CA ALA A 893 -24.82 -5.97 13.25
C ALA A 893 -24.01 -7.16 13.76
N VAL A 894 -24.33 -8.35 13.25
CA VAL A 894 -23.56 -9.60 13.45
C VAL A 894 -23.14 -10.22 12.12
N ASN A 895 -22.12 -11.07 12.15
CA ASN A 895 -21.69 -11.88 11.01
C ASN A 895 -22.37 -13.26 10.97
N ALA A 896 -22.04 -14.08 9.97
CA ALA A 896 -22.62 -15.42 9.77
C ALA A 896 -22.37 -16.43 10.93
N ARG A 897 -21.49 -16.10 11.88
CA ARG A 897 -21.19 -16.90 13.07
C ARG A 897 -21.65 -16.22 14.37
N ASP A 898 -22.57 -15.27 14.26
CA ASP A 898 -23.08 -14.46 15.38
C ASP A 898 -22.02 -13.61 16.10
N GLY A 899 -20.87 -13.39 15.46
CA GLY A 899 -19.87 -12.46 15.95
C GLY A 899 -20.30 -11.01 15.71
N LEU A 900 -20.26 -10.18 16.75
CA LEU A 900 -20.55 -8.75 16.68
C LEU A 900 -19.66 -8.02 15.65
N TYR A 901 -20.27 -7.11 14.88
CA TYR A 901 -19.55 -6.24 13.96
C TYR A 901 -18.58 -5.31 14.72
N PRO A 902 -17.27 -5.33 14.43
CA PRO A 902 -16.29 -4.59 15.23
C PRO A 902 -16.52 -3.07 15.30
N GLN A 903 -17.12 -2.49 14.24
CA GLN A 903 -17.40 -1.05 14.18
C GLN A 903 -18.77 -0.70 14.77
N ALA A 904 -19.59 -1.66 15.19
CA ALA A 904 -20.89 -1.35 15.80
C ALA A 904 -20.72 -0.57 17.11
N THR A 905 -21.54 0.47 17.26
CA THR A 905 -21.70 1.19 18.52
C THR A 905 -22.45 0.32 19.52
N ARG A 906 -22.06 0.40 20.79
CA ARG A 906 -22.54 -0.45 21.88
C ARG A 906 -23.20 0.38 22.96
N GLY A 907 -24.19 -0.16 23.66
CA GLY A 907 -24.84 0.52 24.77
C GLY A 907 -26.19 -0.09 25.13
N ASP A 908 -26.80 0.42 26.19
CA ASP A 908 -28.11 -0.04 26.69
C ASP A 908 -29.27 0.26 25.73
N PHE A 909 -29.03 1.09 24.71
CA PHE A 909 -30.03 1.47 23.71
C PHE A 909 -30.21 0.40 22.61
N ILE A 910 -29.42 -0.66 22.59
CA ILE A 910 -29.53 -1.73 21.58
C ILE A 910 -30.68 -2.67 21.94
N ASP A 911 -31.60 -2.91 21.00
CA ASP A 911 -32.75 -3.79 21.21
C ASP A 911 -32.56 -5.18 20.61
N LEU A 912 -31.99 -5.26 19.41
CA LEU A 912 -31.84 -6.51 18.64
C LEU A 912 -30.53 -6.54 17.86
N ALA A 913 -30.11 -7.75 17.50
CA ALA A 913 -29.06 -8.01 16.53
C ALA A 913 -29.62 -8.60 15.23
N ALA A 914 -28.96 -8.32 14.10
CA ALA A 914 -29.28 -8.95 12.83
C ALA A 914 -28.04 -9.04 11.92
N PRO A 915 -28.07 -9.89 10.87
CA PRO A 915 -26.99 -9.97 9.90
C PRO A 915 -26.65 -8.61 9.29
N GLY A 916 -25.38 -8.23 9.40
CA GLY A 916 -24.89 -6.94 8.91
C GLY A 916 -23.42 -6.94 8.55
N VAL A 917 -22.76 -8.10 8.47
CA VAL A 917 -21.35 -8.22 8.05
C VAL A 917 -21.28 -9.16 6.85
N GLU A 918 -20.66 -8.73 5.76
CA GLU A 918 -20.54 -9.51 4.52
C GLU A 918 -21.91 -9.95 3.95
N VAL A 919 -22.89 -9.04 3.97
CA VAL A 919 -24.23 -9.28 3.45
C VAL A 919 -24.25 -9.04 1.93
N MET A 920 -24.63 -10.07 1.18
CA MET A 920 -24.90 -9.99 -0.26
C MET A 920 -26.22 -9.22 -0.50
N THR A 921 -26.19 -8.16 -1.29
CA THR A 921 -27.35 -7.31 -1.62
C THR A 921 -27.24 -6.68 -3.02
N THR A 922 -28.29 -5.95 -3.46
CA THR A 922 -28.35 -5.21 -4.73
C THR A 922 -27.51 -3.95 -4.72
N MET A 923 -26.90 -3.59 -5.86
CA MET A 923 -26.15 -2.36 -6.10
C MET A 923 -26.67 -1.63 -7.35
N PRO A 924 -26.49 -0.30 -7.46
CA PRO A 924 -26.97 0.45 -8.62
C PRO A 924 -26.47 -0.11 -9.97
N GLY A 925 -27.29 0.04 -11.02
CA GLY A 925 -26.92 -0.39 -12.36
C GLY A 925 -27.04 -1.89 -12.58
N ALA A 926 -28.04 -2.53 -11.94
CA ALA A 926 -28.29 -3.97 -12.01
C ALA A 926 -27.14 -4.85 -11.48
N GLN A 927 -26.38 -4.34 -10.50
CA GLN A 927 -25.25 -5.02 -9.90
C GLN A 927 -25.61 -5.67 -8.56
N PHE A 928 -24.73 -6.54 -8.07
CA PHE A 928 -24.85 -7.17 -6.75
C PHE A 928 -23.49 -7.10 -6.06
N GLY A 929 -23.49 -6.96 -4.74
CA GLY A 929 -22.27 -6.78 -3.96
C GLY A 929 -22.42 -7.21 -2.50
N VAL A 930 -21.27 -7.35 -1.84
CA VAL A 930 -21.17 -7.77 -0.44
C VAL A 930 -20.76 -6.57 0.40
N HIS A 931 -21.57 -6.21 1.40
CA HIS A 931 -21.34 -5.03 2.23
C HIS A 931 -21.53 -5.33 3.72
N SER A 932 -20.98 -4.45 4.57
CA SER A 932 -21.05 -4.55 6.03
C SER A 932 -21.48 -3.22 6.63
N GLY A 933 -22.35 -3.27 7.64
CA GLY A 933 -22.83 -2.13 8.39
C GLY A 933 -24.08 -2.44 9.22
N THR A 934 -24.28 -1.70 10.31
CA THR A 934 -25.54 -1.73 11.09
C THR A 934 -26.76 -1.29 10.27
N SER A 935 -26.55 -0.56 9.17
CA SER A 935 -27.57 -0.21 8.18
C SER A 935 -28.24 -1.43 7.54
N LEU A 936 -27.48 -2.49 7.25
CA LEU A 936 -28.00 -3.72 6.66
C LEU A 936 -28.68 -4.61 7.71
N ALA A 937 -28.25 -4.53 8.96
CA ALA A 937 -28.92 -5.22 10.07
C ALA A 937 -30.31 -4.62 10.32
N ALA A 938 -30.43 -3.28 10.35
CA ALA A 938 -31.71 -2.58 10.44
C ALA A 938 -32.66 -2.94 9.28
N ALA A 939 -32.10 -3.12 8.08
CA ALA A 939 -32.86 -3.55 6.91
C ALA A 939 -33.47 -4.96 7.08
N HIS A 940 -32.70 -5.92 7.63
CA HIS A 940 -33.22 -7.25 7.94
C HIS A 940 -34.40 -7.18 8.92
N VAL A 941 -34.24 -6.44 10.04
CA VAL A 941 -35.31 -6.28 11.04
C VAL A 941 -36.54 -5.61 10.45
N SER A 942 -36.37 -4.58 9.60
CA SER A 942 -37.47 -3.93 8.90
C SER A 942 -38.26 -4.90 8.03
N GLY A 943 -37.57 -5.82 7.34
CA GLY A 943 -38.20 -6.92 6.61
C GLY A 943 -38.98 -7.87 7.53
N VAL A 944 -38.40 -8.28 8.66
CA VAL A 944 -39.09 -9.15 9.64
C VAL A 944 -40.35 -8.47 10.20
N VAL A 945 -40.29 -7.18 10.50
CA VAL A 945 -41.46 -6.41 10.93
C VAL A 945 -42.54 -6.44 9.85
N ALA A 946 -42.18 -6.30 8.57
CA ALA A 946 -43.15 -6.37 7.48
C ALA A 946 -43.79 -7.75 7.34
N LEU A 947 -43.01 -8.84 7.49
CA LEU A 947 -43.54 -10.21 7.55
C LEU A 947 -44.54 -10.39 8.70
N LEU A 948 -44.17 -9.91 9.89
CA LEU A 948 -44.99 -10.01 11.11
C LEU A 948 -46.29 -9.20 10.97
N LEU A 949 -46.22 -7.98 10.45
CA LEU A 949 -47.39 -7.13 10.25
C LEU A 949 -48.32 -7.64 9.14
N GLN A 950 -47.82 -8.46 8.19
CA GLN A 950 -48.71 -9.13 7.24
C GLN A 950 -49.61 -10.15 7.95
N VAL A 951 -49.06 -10.94 8.88
CA VAL A 951 -49.83 -11.98 9.59
C VAL A 951 -50.62 -11.44 10.77
N SER A 952 -50.17 -10.35 11.38
CA SER A 952 -50.85 -9.67 12.49
C SER A 952 -50.86 -8.15 12.28
N PRO A 953 -51.75 -7.63 11.39
CA PRO A 953 -51.72 -6.23 10.98
C PRO A 953 -52.03 -5.20 12.07
N ARG A 954 -52.64 -5.64 13.19
CA ARG A 954 -53.11 -4.76 14.28
C ARG A 954 -52.12 -4.57 15.42
N LEU A 955 -50.95 -5.21 15.37
CA LEU A 955 -49.95 -5.05 16.41
C LEU A 955 -49.52 -3.59 16.53
N SER A 956 -49.45 -3.09 17.77
CA SER A 956 -48.84 -1.81 18.07
C SER A 956 -47.30 -1.89 17.92
N PRO A 957 -46.60 -0.76 17.75
CA PRO A 957 -45.14 -0.77 17.70
C PRO A 957 -44.47 -1.40 18.93
N GLU A 958 -45.00 -1.16 20.12
CA GLU A 958 -44.50 -1.75 21.37
C GLU A 958 -44.74 -3.27 21.43
N GLU A 959 -45.88 -3.75 20.91
CA GLU A 959 -46.15 -5.18 20.79
C GLU A 959 -45.24 -5.84 19.76
N VAL A 960 -44.97 -5.18 18.63
CA VAL A 960 -44.01 -5.65 17.63
C VAL A 960 -42.62 -5.80 18.26
N GLN A 961 -42.12 -4.76 18.92
CA GLN A 961 -40.82 -4.81 19.59
C GLN A 961 -40.75 -5.96 20.59
N ARG A 962 -41.76 -6.08 21.46
CA ARG A 962 -41.82 -7.16 22.45
C ARG A 962 -41.83 -8.55 21.81
N VAL A 963 -42.59 -8.74 20.73
CA VAL A 963 -42.59 -10.03 20.01
C VAL A 963 -41.20 -10.34 19.48
N LEU A 964 -40.52 -9.37 18.87
CA LEU A 964 -39.18 -9.57 18.32
C LEU A 964 -38.15 -9.85 19.43
N GLU A 965 -38.19 -9.14 20.55
CA GLU A 965 -37.30 -9.36 21.70
C GLU A 965 -37.55 -10.73 22.36
N GLU A 966 -38.80 -11.13 22.58
CA GLU A 966 -39.15 -12.42 23.20
C GLU A 966 -38.86 -13.64 22.29
N THR A 967 -38.76 -13.42 20.98
CA THR A 967 -38.53 -14.49 19.99
C THR A 967 -37.12 -14.51 19.43
N ALA A 968 -36.30 -13.53 19.77
CA ALA A 968 -34.90 -13.48 19.38
C ALA A 968 -34.13 -14.69 19.91
N GLU A 969 -33.10 -15.08 19.14
CA GLU A 969 -32.10 -16.02 19.61
C GLU A 969 -31.12 -15.26 20.51
N ASP A 970 -31.16 -15.53 21.81
CA ASP A 970 -30.33 -14.86 22.81
C ASP A 970 -28.84 -15.11 22.56
N LEU A 971 -28.06 -14.04 22.44
CA LEU A 971 -26.63 -14.06 22.14
C LEU A 971 -25.87 -13.30 23.21
N GLY A 972 -24.68 -13.79 23.58
CA GLY A 972 -23.84 -13.11 24.54
C GLY A 972 -24.22 -13.47 25.98
N ALA A 973 -24.44 -12.45 26.81
CA ALA A 973 -24.89 -12.67 28.18
C ALA A 973 -26.37 -13.04 28.20
N ALA A 974 -26.81 -13.88 29.14
CA ALA A 974 -28.21 -14.27 29.20
C ALA A 974 -29.13 -13.05 29.40
N GLY A 975 -30.13 -12.92 28.53
CA GLY A 975 -31.06 -11.79 28.50
C GLY A 975 -30.50 -10.55 27.82
N LYS A 976 -31.26 -9.44 27.86
CA LYS A 976 -30.89 -8.21 27.14
C LYS A 976 -29.52 -7.67 27.58
N ASP A 977 -28.60 -7.52 26.64
CA ASP A 977 -27.26 -6.99 26.88
C ASP A 977 -26.87 -5.81 25.97
N ARG A 978 -25.77 -5.13 26.32
CA ARG A 978 -25.28 -3.91 25.64
C ARG A 978 -24.68 -4.15 24.25
N LEU A 979 -24.48 -5.41 23.87
CA LEU A 979 -23.79 -5.84 22.66
C LEU A 979 -24.78 -6.33 21.60
N TYR A 980 -25.71 -7.19 21.99
CA TYR A 980 -26.66 -7.88 21.11
C TYR A 980 -28.12 -7.48 21.37
N GLY A 981 -28.40 -6.65 22.38
CA GLY A 981 -29.77 -6.40 22.82
C GLY A 981 -30.37 -7.70 23.33
N SER A 982 -31.59 -8.03 22.92
CA SER A 982 -32.25 -9.29 23.26
C SER A 982 -31.78 -10.49 22.41
N GLY A 983 -30.78 -10.29 21.53
CA GLY A 983 -30.24 -11.33 20.66
C GLY A 983 -30.56 -11.14 19.19
N ARG A 984 -30.22 -12.13 18.37
CA ARG A 984 -30.45 -12.10 16.91
C ARG A 984 -31.93 -12.30 16.60
N VAL A 985 -32.52 -11.41 15.80
CA VAL A 985 -33.92 -11.52 15.37
C VAL A 985 -34.21 -12.85 14.66
N ASP A 986 -35.39 -13.42 14.94
CA ASP A 986 -35.84 -14.68 14.33
C ASP A 986 -37.22 -14.49 13.68
N ALA A 987 -37.22 -14.36 12.35
CA ALA A 987 -38.43 -14.14 11.57
C ALA A 987 -39.43 -15.29 11.72
N CYS A 988 -38.90 -16.51 11.79
CA CYS A 988 -39.66 -17.74 11.88
C CYS A 988 -40.45 -17.80 13.19
N ARG A 989 -39.77 -17.66 14.34
CA ARG A 989 -40.41 -17.64 15.67
C ARG A 989 -41.39 -16.48 15.81
N ALA A 990 -41.04 -15.29 15.34
CA ALA A 990 -41.89 -14.11 15.41
C ALA A 990 -43.22 -14.31 14.65
N VAL A 991 -43.16 -14.75 13.38
CA VAL A 991 -44.33 -14.98 12.53
C VAL A 991 -45.15 -16.17 13.03
N CYS A 992 -44.51 -17.30 13.36
CA CYS A 992 -45.20 -18.51 13.81
C CYS A 992 -46.03 -18.35 15.08
N ARG A 993 -45.69 -17.36 15.92
CA ARG A 993 -46.49 -17.02 17.11
C ARG A 993 -47.95 -16.70 16.78
N PHE A 994 -48.24 -16.21 15.57
CA PHE A 994 -49.57 -15.77 15.15
C PHE A 994 -50.25 -16.67 14.10
N VAL A 995 -49.52 -17.58 13.44
CA VAL A 995 -50.08 -18.46 12.39
C VAL A 995 -50.41 -19.89 12.86
N GLY A 996 -50.39 -20.15 14.17
CA GLY A 996 -51.03 -21.31 14.80
C GLY A 996 -50.44 -22.70 14.48
N SER A 997 -49.26 -22.77 13.88
CA SER A 997 -48.61 -24.04 13.52
C SER A 997 -47.18 -24.10 14.03
N SER A 998 -46.97 -24.66 15.23
CA SER A 998 -45.62 -24.86 15.78
C SER A 998 -44.76 -25.85 14.99
N LEU A 999 -45.25 -26.41 13.87
CA LEU A 999 -44.53 -27.38 13.04
C LEU A 999 -43.65 -26.74 11.96
N VAL A 1000 -43.92 -25.49 11.57
CA VAL A 1000 -43.14 -24.80 10.50
C VAL A 1000 -41.84 -24.22 11.05
N CYS A 1001 -41.79 -23.90 12.35
CA CYS A 1001 -40.74 -23.10 12.98
C CYS A 1001 -39.98 -23.83 14.10
N ARG A 1002 -40.09 -25.17 14.19
CA ARG A 1002 -39.46 -26.01 15.23
C ARG A 1002 -38.13 -26.58 14.81
#